data_AF-A0A378JG12-F1
#
_entry.id   AF-A0A378JG12-F1
#
_cell.length_a   1.000
_cell.length_b   1.000
_cell.length_c   1.000
_cell.angle_alpha   90.00
_cell.angle_beta   90.00
_cell.angle_gamma   90.00
#
_symmetry.space_group_name_H-M   'P 1'
#
loop_
_entity.id
_entity.type
_entity.pdbx_description
1 polymer ?
#
loop_
_entity_poly.entity_id
_entity_poly.type
_entity_poly.pdbx_seq_one_letter_code
_entity_poly.pdbx_strand_id
1 'polypeptide(L)'
;MKKQKWEFWIDRGGTFTDIVARSPEGRVYSDKLLSENPECYSNAAIQGIQNILQCTSIPTDEIAFIKMGTTVATNALLERRGAKVLLAITQGFGDALRIGYQNRPELFALNIKLPSLLYDEVIEINERIDAKGTVLQPLDEKDARQKMEKAYAKGYRTIAIVLMHAYQYTKHERKLKKIAQSIGFTQISISHEIAPVMKLVSRGDTTVVDAYLSPVLHGYIQGLRDKLSTIPLFFMQSNGGLVHAKLFQGKNSLFSGPAGGVIGMIKTSQHAGFNQVIGFDMGGTSTDVSHFAGEYERSFSYEFSGVHIRTPMMMIHTIAAGGGSILNFDGQRYTVGPQSAGANPGPACYRQRGPLTITDCNVMLGKIQPQFFPKVFGSGANQEIDVQIVHQHFQDLVNKINDATGHIKTAEEVAEGFLNIAVENMANAIKKISIQRGYDVRPYVLNCFGGAAGQHACMVADNLGIEKILIHPLAGVLSAYGMGLAEISVVHEQAIEKYFRRGIVSFLHSKFEKMKRMAHRKLKSQGLKNREMKSKRHVHLRYEGSDTQLIVEFGTMKSMREAFIAQHRKTFGFAAYRKPLIVEAITIECSIPSETDVEFTEKIIQCRSEHKIPQRGMVKVFTHGSFHNASIYLREELRAGDCIQGCAVITDNHATTIVEPGWQAEVTPKKHLLLTRYQTLATKKVDINVDPAMLEVFNNRFMNIAEQMGEVLRKTASSVNIKERLDFSCAIFDDHGELVANAPHIPVHLGSMSESVKSILKSNQKVHPNDVYALNAPYHGGTHLPDITLITPVFNKEGTHLLFLVGSRGHHADIGGITPGSIPAESRVIEEEGILINNFKMMDQGHFLEKAILTLLTEARYPARNPHQNIEDFKAQIAANARGVQALLDLVAQFGLDVVHAYMKHVRDNAALSVERLLEHLNNGEFTYSLDDGSPIKVVLTIDKQKKAGTN
;
A
#
# COMPACT_ATOMS: atom_id res chain seq x y z
N MET A 1 -36.70 4.56 -31.12
CA MET A 1 -35.70 3.88 -30.26
C MET A 1 -34.32 4.40 -30.66
N LYS A 2 -33.50 4.92 -29.74
CA LYS A 2 -32.13 5.33 -30.09
C LYS A 2 -31.37 4.06 -30.52
N LYS A 3 -30.75 4.09 -31.70
CA LYS A 3 -29.81 3.05 -32.14
C LYS A 3 -28.76 2.90 -31.04
N GLN A 4 -28.65 1.72 -30.42
CA GLN A 4 -27.52 1.43 -29.52
C GLN A 4 -26.24 1.50 -30.36
N LYS A 5 -25.18 2.06 -29.79
CA LYS A 5 -23.89 2.31 -30.44
C LYS A 5 -22.83 1.45 -29.75
N TRP A 6 -21.69 1.26 -30.39
CA TRP A 6 -20.56 0.56 -29.80
C TRP A 6 -20.01 1.31 -28.58
N GLU A 7 -19.58 0.58 -27.58
CA GLU A 7 -18.89 1.10 -26.39
C GLU A 7 -17.55 0.40 -26.26
N PHE A 8 -16.48 1.15 -25.99
CA PHE A 8 -15.14 0.58 -25.79
C PHE A 8 -14.60 0.94 -24.41
N TRP A 9 -14.03 -0.06 -23.74
CA TRP A 9 -13.39 0.04 -22.43
C TRP A 9 -11.99 -0.53 -22.52
N ILE A 10 -10.97 0.27 -22.21
CA ILE A 10 -9.58 -0.04 -22.57
C ILE A 10 -8.68 0.19 -21.36
N ASP A 11 -7.93 -0.83 -20.96
CA ASP A 11 -6.84 -0.67 -19.99
C ASP A 11 -5.50 -0.77 -20.71
N ARG A 12 -4.80 0.36 -20.84
CA ARG A 12 -3.44 0.38 -21.36
C ARG A 12 -2.45 0.16 -20.22
N GLY A 13 -2.12 -1.11 -19.98
CA GLY A 13 -1.08 -1.54 -19.04
C GLY A 13 0.35 -1.38 -19.58
N GLY A 14 1.34 -1.79 -18.79
CA GLY A 14 2.75 -1.75 -19.19
C GLY A 14 3.09 -2.77 -20.28
N THR A 15 2.64 -4.02 -20.12
CA THR A 15 2.94 -5.12 -21.07
C THR A 15 1.86 -5.27 -22.15
N PHE A 16 0.60 -5.33 -21.74
CA PHE A 16 -0.54 -5.54 -22.63
C PHE A 16 -1.55 -4.40 -22.51
N THR A 17 -2.23 -4.14 -23.61
CA THR A 17 -3.42 -3.31 -23.68
C THR A 17 -4.63 -4.23 -23.82
N ASP A 18 -5.49 -4.17 -22.81
CA ASP A 18 -6.71 -4.98 -22.71
C ASP A 18 -7.89 -4.16 -23.23
N ILE A 19 -8.66 -4.73 -24.15
CA ILE A 19 -9.77 -4.04 -24.80
C ILE A 19 -11.02 -4.88 -24.60
N VAL A 20 -12.06 -4.24 -24.11
CA VAL A 20 -13.40 -4.81 -24.02
C VAL A 20 -14.36 -3.89 -24.77
N ALA A 21 -15.19 -4.47 -25.63
CA ALA A 21 -16.17 -3.73 -26.40
C ALA A 21 -17.57 -4.32 -26.22
N ARG A 22 -18.57 -3.46 -26.16
CA ARG A 22 -19.99 -3.83 -26.19
C ARG A 22 -20.60 -3.39 -27.51
N SER A 23 -21.17 -4.33 -28.25
CA SER A 23 -21.85 -4.05 -29.52
C SER A 23 -23.22 -3.41 -29.30
N PRO A 24 -23.81 -2.80 -30.34
CA PRO A 24 -25.20 -2.36 -30.36
C PRO A 24 -26.23 -3.42 -29.96
N GLU A 25 -25.91 -4.71 -30.12
CA GLU A 25 -26.78 -5.84 -29.75
C GLU A 25 -26.52 -6.33 -28.31
N GLY A 26 -25.66 -5.64 -27.56
CA GLY A 26 -25.27 -5.99 -26.19
C GLY A 26 -24.29 -7.18 -26.09
N ARG A 27 -23.62 -7.57 -27.18
CA ARG A 27 -22.58 -8.61 -27.14
C ARG A 27 -21.26 -8.03 -26.66
N VAL A 28 -20.54 -8.77 -25.82
CA VAL A 28 -19.23 -8.37 -25.30
C VAL A 28 -18.13 -9.06 -26.10
N TYR A 29 -17.17 -8.28 -26.57
CA TYR A 29 -15.97 -8.70 -27.27
C TYR A 29 -14.75 -8.31 -26.43
N SER A 30 -13.67 -9.08 -26.54
CA SER A 30 -12.40 -8.76 -25.89
C SER A 30 -11.25 -8.96 -26.86
N ASP A 31 -10.26 -8.08 -26.82
CA ASP A 31 -8.99 -8.21 -27.53
C ASP A 31 -7.83 -7.87 -26.59
N LYS A 32 -6.63 -8.40 -26.87
CA LYS A 32 -5.42 -8.19 -26.06
C LYS A 32 -4.22 -8.04 -26.98
N LEU A 33 -3.59 -6.87 -26.91
CA LEU A 33 -2.44 -6.51 -27.74
C LEU A 33 -1.23 -6.17 -26.89
N LEU A 34 -0.02 -6.29 -27.42
CA LEU A 34 1.17 -5.73 -26.76
C LEU A 34 1.03 -4.21 -26.69
N SER A 35 1.29 -3.62 -25.52
CA SER A 35 1.14 -2.18 -25.29
C SER A 35 2.05 -1.33 -26.16
N GLU A 36 3.22 -1.87 -26.52
CA GLU A 36 4.18 -1.25 -27.44
C GLU A 36 4.64 -2.29 -28.46
N ASN A 37 4.32 -2.03 -29.73
CA ASN A 37 4.81 -2.81 -30.88
C ASN A 37 4.85 -1.90 -32.13
N PRO A 38 5.80 -0.94 -32.18
CA PRO A 38 5.83 0.10 -33.21
C PRO A 38 6.05 -0.45 -34.62
N GLU A 39 6.60 -1.66 -34.76
CA GLU A 39 6.79 -2.33 -36.05
C GLU A 39 5.46 -2.79 -36.66
N CYS A 40 4.46 -3.11 -35.82
CA CYS A 40 3.14 -3.57 -36.28
C CYS A 40 2.06 -2.47 -36.23
N TYR A 41 2.06 -1.61 -35.21
CA TYR A 41 1.04 -0.57 -35.05
C TYR A 41 1.52 0.61 -34.21
N SER A 42 0.99 1.80 -34.52
CA SER A 42 1.38 3.05 -33.83
C SER A 42 0.72 3.25 -32.45
N ASN A 43 -0.42 2.60 -32.19
CA ASN A 43 -1.11 2.68 -30.90
C ASN A 43 -2.02 1.46 -30.70
N ALA A 44 -1.78 0.69 -29.64
CA ALA A 44 -2.51 -0.56 -29.36
C ALA A 44 -4.03 -0.36 -29.17
N ALA A 45 -4.46 0.75 -28.54
CA ALA A 45 -5.87 1.03 -28.31
C ALA A 45 -6.62 1.30 -29.62
N ILE A 46 -6.01 2.06 -30.54
CA ILE A 46 -6.57 2.31 -31.86
C ILE A 46 -6.63 1.00 -32.67
N GLN A 47 -5.54 0.22 -32.65
CA GLN A 47 -5.47 -1.05 -33.37
C GLN A 47 -6.52 -2.04 -32.90
N GLY A 48 -6.75 -2.20 -31.59
CA GLY A 48 -7.77 -3.13 -31.14
C GLY A 48 -9.21 -2.65 -31.36
N ILE A 49 -9.47 -1.33 -31.39
CA ILE A 49 -10.76 -0.81 -31.88
C ILE A 49 -10.95 -1.23 -33.36
N GLN A 50 -9.90 -1.07 -34.19
CA GLN A 50 -9.92 -1.47 -35.59
C GLN A 50 -10.10 -2.98 -35.78
N ASN A 51 -9.44 -3.81 -34.95
CA ASN A 51 -9.59 -5.27 -34.98
C ASN A 51 -11.03 -5.70 -34.69
N ILE A 52 -11.63 -5.17 -33.63
CA ILE A 52 -13.00 -5.53 -33.20
C ILE A 52 -14.04 -5.07 -34.24
N LEU A 53 -13.87 -3.87 -34.81
CA LEU A 53 -14.76 -3.35 -35.85
C LEU A 53 -14.45 -3.89 -37.26
N GLN A 54 -13.33 -4.61 -37.41
CA GLN A 54 -12.81 -5.10 -38.69
C GLN A 54 -12.70 -3.98 -39.74
N CYS A 55 -12.15 -2.84 -39.34
CA CYS A 55 -12.07 -1.62 -40.16
C CYS A 55 -10.67 -1.01 -40.16
N THR A 56 -10.31 -0.31 -41.24
CA THR A 56 -9.07 0.50 -41.29
C THR A 56 -9.28 1.92 -40.78
N SER A 57 -10.43 2.53 -41.05
CA SER A 57 -10.82 3.84 -40.53
C SER A 57 -11.99 3.68 -39.55
N ILE A 58 -11.86 4.23 -38.35
CA ILE A 58 -12.82 4.04 -37.26
C ILE A 58 -14.11 4.84 -37.56
N PRO A 59 -15.30 4.20 -37.63
CA PRO A 59 -16.58 4.87 -37.86
C PRO A 59 -17.03 5.59 -36.58
N THR A 60 -16.62 6.85 -36.43
CA THR A 60 -16.83 7.62 -35.18
C THR A 60 -18.29 7.79 -34.79
N ASP A 61 -19.21 7.82 -35.76
CA ASP A 61 -20.64 7.98 -35.53
C ASP A 61 -21.31 6.73 -34.96
N GLU A 62 -20.66 5.57 -35.03
CA GLU A 62 -21.16 4.30 -34.50
C GLU A 62 -20.70 4.04 -33.06
N ILE A 63 -19.81 4.88 -32.52
CA ILE A 63 -19.25 4.71 -31.17
C ILE A 63 -19.91 5.72 -30.22
N ALA A 64 -20.46 5.22 -29.11
CA ALA A 64 -21.06 6.03 -28.06
C ALA A 64 -20.00 6.78 -27.26
N PHE A 65 -18.98 6.06 -26.81
CA PHE A 65 -17.90 6.58 -25.99
C PHE A 65 -16.74 5.57 -25.90
N ILE A 66 -15.58 6.07 -25.49
CA ILE A 66 -14.41 5.28 -25.10
C ILE A 66 -14.08 5.62 -23.65
N LYS A 67 -13.94 4.60 -22.80
CA LYS A 67 -13.48 4.71 -21.41
C LYS A 67 -12.12 4.05 -21.32
N MET A 68 -11.13 4.72 -20.73
CA MET A 68 -9.75 4.22 -20.72
C MET A 68 -9.03 4.45 -19.39
N GLY A 69 -8.23 3.48 -18.97
CA GLY A 69 -7.16 3.64 -17.98
C GLY A 69 -5.80 3.59 -18.65
N THR A 70 -4.80 4.21 -18.05
CA THR A 70 -3.45 4.24 -18.63
C THR A 70 -2.35 4.32 -17.58
N THR A 71 -1.27 3.59 -17.82
CA THR A 71 -0.04 3.65 -17.03
C THR A 71 0.94 4.74 -17.48
N VAL A 72 0.63 5.54 -18.52
CA VAL A 72 1.54 6.56 -19.09
C VAL A 72 2.08 7.51 -18.01
N ALA A 73 1.22 8.02 -17.13
CA ALA A 73 1.66 8.91 -16.06
C ALA A 73 2.49 8.20 -14.99
N THR A 74 2.11 6.97 -14.63
CA THR A 74 2.86 6.15 -13.67
C THR A 74 4.27 5.87 -14.20
N ASN A 75 4.39 5.46 -15.47
CA ASN A 75 5.68 5.20 -16.12
C ASN A 75 6.51 6.46 -16.26
N ALA A 76 5.90 7.59 -16.67
CA ALA A 76 6.61 8.87 -16.75
C ALA A 76 7.16 9.33 -15.39
N LEU A 77 6.45 9.02 -14.30
CA LEU A 77 6.94 9.31 -12.95
C LEU A 77 8.09 8.39 -12.56
N LEU A 78 7.97 7.08 -12.81
CA LEU A 78 9.01 6.08 -12.52
C LEU A 78 10.30 6.31 -13.31
N GLU A 79 10.18 6.54 -14.61
CA GLU A 79 11.29 6.76 -15.55
C GLU A 79 11.85 8.19 -15.47
N ARG A 80 11.26 9.06 -14.65
CA ARG A 80 11.59 10.48 -14.54
C ARG A 80 11.56 11.19 -15.92
N ARG A 81 10.51 10.91 -16.69
CA ARG A 81 10.24 11.49 -18.03
C ARG A 81 9.01 12.41 -18.05
N GLY A 82 8.98 13.39 -17.16
CA GLY A 82 7.93 14.43 -17.13
C GLY A 82 8.42 15.77 -17.67
N ALA A 83 7.58 16.79 -17.51
CA ALA A 83 7.92 18.15 -17.92
C ALA A 83 8.94 18.80 -16.98
N LYS A 84 9.75 19.73 -17.51
CA LYS A 84 10.63 20.59 -16.70
C LYS A 84 9.78 21.56 -15.86
N VAL A 85 9.90 21.53 -14.53
CA VAL A 85 9.00 22.27 -13.61
C VAL A 85 9.75 23.36 -12.85
N LEU A 86 9.18 24.56 -12.88
CA LEU A 86 9.52 25.66 -11.98
C LEU A 86 8.65 25.59 -10.71
N LEU A 87 9.26 25.63 -9.53
CA LEU A 87 8.56 25.76 -8.25
C LEU A 87 8.53 27.23 -7.81
N ALA A 88 7.34 27.78 -7.61
CA ALA A 88 7.15 29.08 -6.96
C ALA A 88 6.60 28.88 -5.55
N ILE A 89 7.36 29.28 -4.53
CA ILE A 89 7.04 29.03 -3.12
C ILE A 89 7.27 30.28 -2.27
N THR A 90 6.58 30.40 -1.14
CA THR A 90 6.77 31.51 -0.19
C THR A 90 8.23 31.66 0.21
N GLN A 91 8.73 32.89 0.30
CA GLN A 91 10.10 33.19 0.72
C GLN A 91 10.47 32.58 2.08
N GLY A 92 11.67 32.02 2.18
CA GLY A 92 12.20 31.29 3.34
C GLY A 92 11.83 29.80 3.36
N PHE A 93 11.12 29.30 2.34
CA PHE A 93 10.66 27.91 2.23
C PHE A 93 11.15 27.23 0.94
N GLY A 94 12.15 27.79 0.24
CA GLY A 94 12.69 27.26 -1.01
C GLY A 94 13.09 25.77 -0.96
N ASP A 95 13.66 25.32 0.16
CA ASP A 95 14.11 23.94 0.35
C ASP A 95 13.06 23.03 1.04
N ALA A 96 11.85 23.52 1.34
CA ALA A 96 10.88 22.80 2.15
C ALA A 96 10.51 21.42 1.57
N LEU A 97 10.33 21.32 0.24
CA LEU A 97 10.02 20.05 -0.42
C LEU A 97 11.24 19.13 -0.55
N ARG A 98 12.46 19.69 -0.58
CA ARG A 98 13.71 18.92 -0.59
C ARG A 98 13.99 18.30 0.78
N ILE A 99 13.70 19.03 1.86
CA ILE A 99 13.87 18.55 3.24
C ILE A 99 12.82 17.48 3.58
N GLY A 100 11.58 17.65 3.13
CA GLY A 100 10.51 16.70 3.36
C GLY A 100 10.20 16.53 4.86
N TYR A 101 10.22 15.28 5.34
CA TYR A 101 9.99 14.93 6.75
C TYR A 101 11.24 14.41 7.47
N GLN A 102 12.41 14.39 6.79
CA GLN A 102 13.68 13.86 7.31
C GLN A 102 13.63 12.40 7.78
N ASN A 103 12.64 11.62 7.35
CA ASN A 103 12.55 10.19 7.62
C ASN A 103 13.65 9.44 6.84
N ARG A 104 14.21 8.38 7.45
CA ARG A 104 15.24 7.53 6.82
C ARG A 104 14.63 6.17 6.48
N PRO A 105 14.27 5.91 5.21
CA PRO A 105 13.67 4.63 4.81
C PRO A 105 14.65 3.46 5.00
N GLU A 106 15.94 3.70 4.80
CA GLU A 106 17.02 2.75 5.12
C GLU A 106 17.85 3.29 6.30
N LEU A 107 17.43 2.93 7.51
CA LEU A 107 18.01 3.47 8.76
C LEU A 107 19.52 3.28 8.89
N PHE A 108 20.03 2.16 8.39
CA PHE A 108 21.45 1.77 8.49
C PHE A 108 22.30 2.20 7.29
N ALA A 109 21.70 2.83 6.26
CA ALA A 109 22.45 3.28 5.10
C ALA A 109 23.38 4.44 5.46
N LEU A 110 24.69 4.20 5.51
CA LEU A 110 25.70 5.22 5.85
C LEU A 110 25.71 6.40 4.86
N ASN A 111 25.36 6.15 3.60
CA ASN A 111 25.23 7.16 2.55
C ASN A 111 23.75 7.39 2.22
N ILE A 112 23.16 8.43 2.81
CA ILE A 112 21.74 8.77 2.59
C ILE A 112 21.58 9.34 1.18
N LYS A 113 20.83 8.62 0.34
CA LYS A 113 20.43 9.11 -0.98
C LYS A 113 19.10 9.85 -0.86
N LEU A 114 19.12 11.15 -1.09
CA LEU A 114 17.89 11.95 -1.16
C LEU A 114 17.06 11.52 -2.38
N PRO A 115 15.72 11.50 -2.27
CA PRO A 115 14.85 11.30 -3.42
C PRO A 115 15.13 12.33 -4.52
N SER A 116 15.08 11.90 -5.77
CA SER A 116 15.20 12.82 -6.91
C SER A 116 14.00 13.78 -6.93
N LEU A 117 14.27 15.08 -7.03
CA LEU A 117 13.25 16.12 -7.11
C LEU A 117 12.52 16.07 -8.46
N LEU A 118 11.26 16.50 -8.47
CA LEU A 118 10.42 16.63 -9.67
C LEU A 118 10.37 18.07 -10.22
N TYR A 119 11.11 18.98 -9.61
CA TYR A 119 11.27 20.37 -10.05
C TYR A 119 12.75 20.69 -10.21
N ASP A 120 13.07 21.60 -11.13
CA ASP A 120 14.44 21.89 -11.53
C ASP A 120 14.95 23.22 -10.98
N GLU A 121 14.06 24.20 -10.77
CA GLU A 121 14.42 25.53 -10.26
C GLU A 121 13.32 26.03 -9.31
N VAL A 122 13.73 26.81 -8.31
CA VAL A 122 12.85 27.41 -7.31
C VAL A 122 12.91 28.93 -7.42
N ILE A 123 11.75 29.57 -7.41
CA ILE A 123 11.63 31.01 -7.16
C ILE A 123 10.87 31.23 -5.85
N GLU A 124 11.48 32.03 -4.99
CA GLU A 124 10.87 32.45 -3.74
C GLU A 124 10.01 33.71 -3.97
N ILE A 125 8.76 33.66 -3.54
CA ILE A 125 7.77 34.72 -3.69
C ILE A 125 7.71 35.54 -2.41
N ASN A 126 7.83 36.86 -2.56
CA ASN A 126 7.75 37.80 -1.46
C ASN A 126 6.28 38.01 -1.05
N GLU A 127 5.78 37.14 -0.18
CA GLU A 127 4.46 37.25 0.45
C GLU A 127 4.44 36.50 1.79
N ARG A 128 3.49 36.82 2.68
CA ARG A 128 3.30 36.03 3.92
C ARG A 128 1.88 36.09 4.43
N ILE A 129 1.34 34.92 4.76
CA ILE A 129 0.02 34.73 5.39
C ILE A 129 0.23 34.01 6.73
N ASP A 130 -0.55 34.33 7.76
CA ASP A 130 -0.56 33.58 9.02
C ASP A 130 -1.51 32.36 9.00
N ALA A 131 -1.50 31.55 10.06
CA ALA A 131 -2.36 30.36 10.15
C ALA A 131 -3.87 30.67 10.20
N LYS A 132 -4.27 31.92 10.51
CA LYS A 132 -5.67 32.37 10.53
C LYS A 132 -6.13 32.88 9.15
N GLY A 133 -5.21 33.08 8.22
CA GLY A 133 -5.46 33.64 6.88
C GLY A 133 -5.30 35.16 6.81
N THR A 134 -4.67 35.78 7.80
CA THR A 134 -4.33 37.21 7.82
C THR A 134 -3.09 37.45 6.96
N VAL A 135 -3.10 38.52 6.17
CA VAL A 135 -1.93 38.93 5.39
C VAL A 135 -0.93 39.60 6.33
N LEU A 136 0.26 39.01 6.49
CA LEU A 136 1.39 39.59 7.21
C LEU A 136 2.27 40.42 6.26
N GLN A 137 2.45 39.93 5.04
CA GLN A 137 3.17 40.63 3.97
C GLN A 137 2.37 40.51 2.67
N PRO A 138 2.04 41.64 2.01
CA PRO A 138 1.32 41.61 0.74
C PRO A 138 2.19 40.98 -0.36
N LEU A 139 1.53 40.40 -1.36
CA LEU A 139 2.21 39.85 -2.54
C LEU A 139 2.89 40.97 -3.34
N ASP A 140 4.21 40.84 -3.54
CA ASP A 140 4.94 41.65 -4.53
C ASP A 140 4.75 41.08 -5.95
N GLU A 141 3.75 41.62 -6.65
CA GLU A 141 3.42 41.17 -8.01
C GLU A 141 4.50 41.52 -9.05
N LYS A 142 5.28 42.58 -8.82
CA LYS A 142 6.32 43.03 -9.77
C LYS A 142 7.53 42.11 -9.69
N ASP A 143 8.00 41.84 -8.48
CA ASP A 143 9.10 40.89 -8.23
C ASP A 143 8.73 39.48 -8.72
N ALA A 144 7.52 39.00 -8.39
CA ALA A 144 7.04 37.71 -8.85
C ALA A 144 7.01 37.60 -10.38
N ARG A 145 6.54 38.64 -11.07
CA ARG A 145 6.54 38.71 -12.54
C ARG A 145 7.96 38.63 -13.11
N GLN A 146 8.89 39.44 -12.61
CA GLN A 146 10.27 39.46 -13.10
C GLN A 146 10.96 38.09 -12.92
N LYS A 147 10.79 37.46 -11.75
CA LYS A 147 11.31 36.11 -11.48
C LYS A 147 10.71 35.07 -12.43
N MET A 148 9.40 35.11 -12.67
CA MET A 148 8.72 34.22 -13.61
C MET A 148 9.13 34.45 -15.07
N GLU A 149 9.31 35.69 -15.51
CA GLU A 149 9.78 36.03 -16.87
C GLU A 149 11.21 35.54 -17.09
N LYS A 150 12.10 35.70 -16.10
CA LYS A 150 13.46 35.17 -16.14
C LYS A 150 13.48 33.65 -16.25
N ALA A 151 12.66 32.95 -15.48
CA ALA A 151 12.53 31.50 -15.60
C ALA A 151 11.92 31.10 -16.96
N TYR A 152 10.92 31.82 -17.46
CA TYR A 152 10.35 31.56 -18.78
C TYR A 152 11.41 31.70 -19.90
N ALA A 153 12.28 32.71 -19.82
CA ALA A 153 13.38 32.90 -20.75
C ALA A 153 14.41 31.75 -20.71
N LYS A 154 14.57 31.07 -19.57
CA LYS A 154 15.40 29.84 -19.43
C LYS A 154 14.74 28.57 -20.01
N GLY A 155 13.54 28.68 -20.59
CA GLY A 155 12.84 27.57 -21.24
C GLY A 155 11.78 26.87 -20.37
N TYR A 156 11.52 27.34 -19.14
CA TYR A 156 10.42 26.77 -18.34
C TYR A 156 9.06 27.12 -18.96
N ARG A 157 8.21 26.11 -19.14
CA ARG A 157 6.82 26.27 -19.64
C ARG A 157 5.78 25.77 -18.65
N THR A 158 6.24 25.11 -17.59
CA THR A 158 5.41 24.52 -16.55
C THR A 158 5.80 25.08 -15.19
N ILE A 159 4.82 25.43 -14.37
CA ILE A 159 5.02 26.02 -13.04
C ILE A 159 4.07 25.41 -12.00
N ALA A 160 4.62 25.07 -10.84
CA ALA A 160 3.90 24.71 -9.63
C ALA A 160 3.97 25.89 -8.64
N ILE A 161 2.82 26.39 -8.18
CA ILE A 161 2.75 27.52 -7.23
C ILE A 161 2.23 26.99 -5.89
N VAL A 162 3.04 27.11 -4.85
CA VAL A 162 2.80 26.54 -3.52
C VAL A 162 3.09 27.58 -2.45
N LEU A 163 2.07 28.32 -2.01
CA LEU A 163 2.24 29.31 -0.94
C LEU A 163 1.86 28.75 0.43
N MET A 164 2.52 29.25 1.48
CA MET A 164 2.21 28.91 2.86
C MET A 164 0.78 29.37 3.21
N HIS A 165 0.00 28.50 3.85
CA HIS A 165 -1.42 28.73 4.18
C HIS A 165 -2.35 29.06 2.99
N ALA A 166 -1.96 28.74 1.75
CA ALA A 166 -2.81 28.98 0.58
C ALA A 166 -4.18 28.26 0.62
N TYR A 167 -4.27 27.14 1.34
CA TYR A 167 -5.54 26.44 1.58
C TYR A 167 -6.57 27.31 2.31
N GLN A 168 -6.10 28.27 3.12
CA GLN A 168 -6.91 29.22 3.88
C GLN A 168 -7.06 30.55 3.13
N TYR A 169 -5.95 31.13 2.65
CA TYR A 169 -5.94 32.38 1.89
C TYR A 169 -5.53 32.17 0.42
N THR A 170 -6.54 31.99 -0.43
CA THR A 170 -6.34 31.56 -1.83
C THR A 170 -6.02 32.70 -2.82
N LYS A 171 -6.07 33.97 -2.40
CA LYS A 171 -6.02 35.11 -3.34
C LYS A 171 -4.64 35.31 -3.97
N HIS A 172 -3.56 35.13 -3.22
CA HIS A 172 -2.19 35.32 -3.75
C HIS A 172 -1.86 34.31 -4.84
N GLU A 173 -2.13 33.02 -4.63
CA GLU A 173 -1.93 32.00 -5.68
C GLU A 173 -2.76 32.27 -6.94
N ARG A 174 -4.00 32.77 -6.82
CA ARG A 174 -4.80 33.15 -8.00
C ARG A 174 -4.21 34.32 -8.78
N LYS A 175 -3.59 35.29 -8.10
CA LYS A 175 -2.90 36.39 -8.75
C LYS A 175 -1.65 35.90 -9.49
N LEU A 176 -0.84 35.08 -8.84
CA LEU A 176 0.34 34.45 -9.45
C LEU A 176 -0.03 33.59 -10.66
N LYS A 177 -1.13 32.83 -10.61
CA LYS A 177 -1.65 32.09 -11.78
C LYS A 177 -1.92 33.01 -12.96
N LYS A 178 -2.57 34.15 -12.74
CA LYS A 178 -2.84 35.14 -13.82
C LYS A 178 -1.54 35.73 -14.38
N ILE A 179 -0.56 36.00 -13.53
CA ILE A 179 0.77 36.49 -13.96
C ILE A 179 1.43 35.43 -14.86
N ALA A 180 1.53 34.18 -14.40
CA ALA A 180 2.09 33.08 -15.17
C ALA A 180 1.35 32.85 -16.52
N GLN A 181 0.01 32.94 -16.53
CA GLN A 181 -0.79 32.88 -17.75
C GLN A 181 -0.42 34.00 -18.73
N SER A 182 -0.25 35.24 -18.24
CA SER A 182 0.11 36.38 -19.08
C SER A 182 1.53 36.29 -19.67
N ILE A 183 2.43 35.56 -19.01
CA ILE A 183 3.81 35.33 -19.48
C ILE A 183 3.85 34.23 -20.56
N GLY A 184 2.88 33.29 -20.53
CA GLY A 184 2.77 32.21 -21.52
C GLY A 184 3.14 30.82 -21.01
N PHE A 185 3.14 30.58 -19.69
CA PHE A 185 3.24 29.23 -19.13
C PHE A 185 2.05 28.39 -19.62
N THR A 186 2.33 27.20 -20.18
CA THR A 186 1.32 26.33 -20.80
C THR A 186 0.67 25.39 -19.79
N GLN A 187 1.37 25.06 -18.69
CA GLN A 187 0.84 24.29 -17.57
C GLN A 187 1.09 25.03 -16.25
N ILE A 188 0.02 25.30 -15.51
CA ILE A 188 0.07 26.06 -14.25
C ILE A 188 -0.74 25.31 -13.20
N SER A 189 -0.07 24.73 -12.22
CA SER A 189 -0.68 24.01 -11.10
C SER A 189 -0.56 24.87 -9.84
N ILE A 190 -1.68 25.19 -9.19
CA ILE A 190 -1.71 26.02 -7.98
C ILE A 190 -2.25 25.24 -6.79
N SER A 191 -1.54 25.32 -5.67
CA SER A 191 -1.65 24.31 -4.63
C SER A 191 -3.02 24.22 -3.96
N HIS A 192 -3.71 25.35 -3.79
CA HIS A 192 -5.06 25.36 -3.21
C HIS A 192 -6.16 24.81 -4.14
N GLU A 193 -5.91 24.65 -5.45
CA GLU A 193 -6.84 23.99 -6.37
C GLU A 193 -6.52 22.50 -6.52
N ILE A 194 -5.24 22.14 -6.44
CA ILE A 194 -4.75 20.77 -6.63
C ILE A 194 -4.96 19.92 -5.37
N ALA A 195 -4.54 20.42 -4.21
CA ALA A 195 -4.59 19.71 -2.93
C ALA A 195 -4.91 20.72 -1.81
N PRO A 196 -6.21 21.07 -1.58
CA PRO A 196 -6.64 22.11 -0.64
C PRO A 196 -6.54 21.68 0.84
N VAL A 197 -5.38 21.18 1.25
CA VAL A 197 -5.08 20.67 2.60
C VAL A 197 -4.02 21.54 3.30
N MET A 198 -3.96 21.44 4.63
CA MET A 198 -3.09 22.27 5.45
C MET A 198 -1.59 22.02 5.26
N LYS A 199 -1.16 20.75 5.19
CA LYS A 199 0.25 20.35 5.22
C LYS A 199 1.00 20.85 3.97
N LEU A 200 2.05 21.66 4.17
CA LEU A 200 2.81 22.30 3.09
C LEU A 200 3.52 21.29 2.18
N VAL A 201 4.26 20.33 2.77
CA VAL A 201 5.08 19.38 2.02
C VAL A 201 4.23 18.51 1.12
N SER A 202 3.23 17.80 1.66
CA SER A 202 2.38 16.91 0.85
C SER A 202 1.49 17.67 -0.15
N ARG A 203 1.02 18.88 0.19
CA ARG A 203 0.34 19.77 -0.76
C ARG A 203 1.29 20.20 -1.89
N GLY A 204 2.52 20.55 -1.55
CA GLY A 204 3.56 20.97 -2.50
C GLY A 204 3.94 19.85 -3.45
N ASP A 205 4.29 18.67 -2.92
CA ASP A 205 4.64 17.48 -3.71
C ASP A 205 3.52 17.12 -4.69
N THR A 206 2.26 17.10 -4.23
CA THR A 206 1.09 16.84 -5.10
C THR A 206 0.95 17.88 -6.23
N THR A 207 1.26 19.15 -5.93
CA THR A 207 1.18 20.25 -6.91
C THR A 207 2.30 20.15 -7.93
N VAL A 208 3.50 19.76 -7.51
CA VAL A 208 4.62 19.50 -8.40
C VAL A 208 4.34 18.28 -9.28
N VAL A 209 3.83 17.17 -8.72
CA VAL A 209 3.43 15.97 -9.49
C VAL A 209 2.41 16.31 -10.57
N ASP A 210 1.39 17.11 -10.23
CA ASP A 210 0.40 17.55 -11.19
C ASP A 210 1.02 18.35 -12.34
N ALA A 211 1.89 19.31 -12.01
CA ALA A 211 2.60 20.13 -12.99
C ALA A 211 3.50 19.25 -13.88
N TYR A 212 4.24 18.33 -13.28
CA TYR A 212 5.19 17.44 -13.94
C TYR A 212 4.51 16.48 -14.94
N LEU A 213 3.37 15.90 -14.56
CA LEU A 213 2.70 14.83 -15.34
C LEU A 213 1.63 15.32 -16.31
N SER A 214 0.94 16.43 -16.02
CA SER A 214 -0.18 16.89 -16.87
C SER A 214 0.22 17.14 -18.34
N PRO A 215 1.39 17.72 -18.67
CA PRO A 215 1.81 17.91 -20.06
C PRO A 215 1.99 16.59 -20.82
N VAL A 216 2.54 15.56 -20.18
CA VAL A 216 2.72 14.22 -20.77
C VAL A 216 1.37 13.61 -21.12
N LEU A 217 0.41 13.71 -20.19
CA LEU A 217 -0.95 13.23 -20.40
C LEU A 217 -1.67 13.99 -21.52
N HIS A 218 -1.56 15.32 -21.55
CA HIS A 218 -2.18 16.13 -22.60
C HIS A 218 -1.65 15.74 -23.99
N GLY A 219 -0.34 15.48 -24.13
CA GLY A 219 0.25 14.99 -25.37
C GLY A 219 -0.34 13.64 -25.81
N TYR A 220 -0.42 12.68 -24.89
CA TYR A 220 -1.03 11.37 -25.16
C TYR A 220 -2.51 11.48 -25.56
N ILE A 221 -3.29 12.27 -24.81
CA ILE A 221 -4.70 12.50 -25.07
C ILE A 221 -4.91 13.17 -26.43
N GLN A 222 -4.06 14.13 -26.79
CA GLN A 222 -4.15 14.81 -28.08
C GLN A 222 -3.91 13.83 -29.22
N GLY A 223 -2.87 12.99 -29.14
CA GLY A 223 -2.60 11.97 -30.15
C GLY A 223 -3.74 10.94 -30.34
N LEU A 224 -4.48 10.63 -29.27
CA LEU A 224 -5.71 9.82 -29.37
C LEU A 224 -6.85 10.60 -30.03
N ARG A 225 -7.04 11.88 -29.67
CA ARG A 225 -8.11 12.73 -30.21
C ARG A 225 -7.95 13.01 -31.69
N ASP A 226 -6.72 13.15 -32.17
CA ASP A 226 -6.44 13.35 -33.60
C ASP A 226 -6.93 12.16 -34.44
N LYS A 227 -6.95 10.95 -33.87
CA LYS A 227 -7.42 9.72 -34.53
C LYS A 227 -8.88 9.36 -34.26
N LEU A 228 -9.40 9.74 -33.10
CA LEU A 228 -10.75 9.39 -32.63
C LEU A 228 -11.78 10.52 -32.81
N SER A 229 -11.35 11.68 -33.29
CA SER A 229 -12.19 12.85 -33.59
C SER A 229 -13.14 13.21 -32.43
N THR A 230 -14.45 13.30 -32.70
CA THR A 230 -15.47 13.79 -31.76
C THR A 230 -15.98 12.74 -30.76
N ILE A 231 -15.45 11.51 -30.75
CA ILE A 231 -15.91 10.46 -29.82
C ILE A 231 -15.69 10.94 -28.36
N PRO A 232 -16.71 10.85 -27.48
CA PRO A 232 -16.53 11.12 -26.06
C PRO A 232 -15.49 10.18 -25.43
N LEU A 233 -14.42 10.78 -24.90
CA LEU A 233 -13.31 10.06 -24.29
C LEU A 233 -13.27 10.33 -22.79
N PHE A 234 -13.33 9.26 -21.99
CA PHE A 234 -13.28 9.30 -20.54
C PHE A 234 -12.06 8.54 -20.03
N PHE A 235 -11.42 9.07 -18.99
CA PHE A 235 -10.27 8.48 -18.34
C PHE A 235 -10.61 8.06 -16.91
N MET A 236 -10.13 6.88 -16.53
CA MET A 236 -10.16 6.40 -15.15
C MET A 236 -9.24 7.26 -14.29
N GLN A 237 -9.72 7.66 -13.12
CA GLN A 237 -8.91 8.37 -12.13
C GLN A 237 -8.47 7.42 -11.02
N SER A 238 -7.43 7.81 -10.28
CA SER A 238 -6.92 7.06 -9.13
C SER A 238 -7.99 6.73 -8.08
N ASN A 239 -9.07 7.52 -7.98
CA ASN A 239 -10.15 7.33 -7.02
C ASN A 239 -11.24 6.32 -7.47
N GLY A 240 -11.08 5.67 -8.63
CA GLY A 240 -12.02 4.72 -9.22
C GLY A 240 -13.16 5.36 -10.05
N GLY A 241 -13.17 6.69 -10.18
CA GLY A 241 -14.17 7.41 -10.96
C GLY A 241 -13.67 7.85 -12.34
N LEU A 242 -14.56 7.89 -13.32
CA LEU A 242 -14.25 8.39 -14.66
C LEU A 242 -14.36 9.91 -14.75
N VAL A 243 -13.52 10.51 -15.60
CA VAL A 243 -13.56 11.93 -15.96
C VAL A 243 -13.36 12.12 -17.46
N HIS A 244 -14.02 13.10 -18.06
CA HIS A 244 -13.80 13.45 -19.46
C HIS A 244 -12.34 13.89 -19.70
N ALA A 245 -11.75 13.51 -20.83
CA ALA A 245 -10.34 13.73 -21.17
C ALA A 245 -9.82 15.16 -20.95
N LYS A 246 -10.64 16.17 -21.28
CA LYS A 246 -10.32 17.61 -21.06
C LYS A 246 -10.12 18.03 -19.59
N LEU A 247 -10.58 17.23 -18.65
CA LEU A 247 -10.52 17.51 -17.21
C LEU A 247 -9.61 16.51 -16.47
N PHE A 248 -8.93 15.63 -17.21
CA PHE A 248 -8.01 14.65 -16.63
C PHE A 248 -6.70 15.34 -16.27
N GLN A 249 -6.25 15.15 -15.02
CA GLN A 249 -5.12 15.87 -14.43
C GLN A 249 -4.05 14.88 -13.97
N GLY A 250 -2.78 15.29 -14.01
CA GLY A 250 -1.62 14.47 -13.65
C GLY A 250 -1.71 13.88 -12.24
N LYS A 251 -2.22 14.63 -11.26
CA LYS A 251 -2.36 14.08 -9.89
C LYS A 251 -3.35 12.92 -9.78
N ASN A 252 -4.33 12.83 -10.68
CA ASN A 252 -5.42 11.85 -10.63
C ASN A 252 -5.20 10.67 -11.59
N SER A 253 -4.08 10.61 -12.31
CA SER A 253 -3.84 9.58 -13.33
C SER A 253 -3.05 8.37 -12.82
N LEU A 254 -2.39 8.50 -11.67
CA LEU A 254 -1.56 7.46 -11.10
C LEU A 254 -2.43 6.26 -10.69
N PHE A 255 -1.98 5.05 -11.01
CA PHE A 255 -2.72 3.80 -10.75
C PHE A 255 -4.14 3.75 -11.33
N SER A 256 -4.39 4.47 -12.44
CA SER A 256 -5.73 4.47 -13.07
C SER A 256 -6.14 3.10 -13.63
N GLY A 257 -5.21 2.31 -14.18
CA GLY A 257 -5.48 0.93 -14.65
C GLY A 257 -5.96 0.01 -13.51
N PRO A 258 -5.13 -0.18 -12.46
CA PRO A 258 -5.50 -0.98 -11.29
C PRO A 258 -6.78 -0.51 -10.59
N ALA A 259 -7.07 0.80 -10.57
CA ALA A 259 -8.35 1.30 -10.07
C ALA A 259 -9.56 0.74 -10.84
N GLY A 260 -9.43 0.55 -12.16
CA GLY A 260 -10.43 -0.16 -12.97
C GLY A 260 -10.60 -1.61 -12.54
N GLY A 261 -9.51 -2.32 -12.23
CA GLY A 261 -9.52 -3.67 -11.69
C GLY A 261 -10.29 -3.77 -10.37
N VAL A 262 -10.08 -2.82 -9.45
CA VAL A 262 -10.82 -2.73 -8.19
C VAL A 262 -12.32 -2.53 -8.41
N ILE A 263 -12.71 -1.67 -9.34
CA ILE A 263 -14.13 -1.48 -9.68
C ILE A 263 -14.71 -2.77 -10.30
N GLY A 264 -13.96 -3.41 -11.19
CA GLY A 264 -14.33 -4.67 -11.83
C GLY A 264 -14.56 -5.78 -10.82
N MET A 265 -13.64 -5.98 -9.86
CA MET A 265 -13.79 -7.00 -8.84
C MET A 265 -15.02 -6.74 -7.95
N ILE A 266 -15.27 -5.49 -7.57
CA ILE A 266 -16.35 -5.15 -6.64
C ILE A 266 -17.69 -5.40 -7.32
N LYS A 267 -17.87 -4.87 -8.53
CA LYS A 267 -19.12 -5.00 -9.28
C LYS A 267 -19.42 -6.44 -9.65
N THR A 268 -18.42 -7.19 -10.12
CA THR A 268 -18.60 -8.60 -10.46
C THR A 268 -18.88 -9.47 -9.24
N SER A 269 -18.21 -9.24 -8.11
CA SER A 269 -18.53 -9.93 -6.86
C SER A 269 -19.92 -9.61 -6.33
N GLN A 270 -20.35 -8.34 -6.39
CA GLN A 270 -21.70 -7.95 -6.00
C GLN A 270 -22.76 -8.62 -6.89
N HIS A 271 -22.51 -8.69 -8.20
CA HIS A 271 -23.38 -9.44 -9.12
C HIS A 271 -23.41 -10.94 -8.82
N ALA A 272 -22.35 -11.49 -8.26
CA ALA A 272 -22.27 -12.87 -7.77
C ALA A 272 -22.84 -13.07 -6.34
N GLY A 273 -23.27 -12.00 -5.66
CA GLY A 273 -23.86 -12.06 -4.33
C GLY A 273 -22.87 -11.89 -3.16
N PHE A 274 -21.62 -11.49 -3.42
CA PHE A 274 -20.59 -11.30 -2.40
C PHE A 274 -20.30 -9.83 -2.14
N ASN A 275 -20.35 -9.43 -0.85
CA ASN A 275 -20.10 -8.05 -0.40
C ASN A 275 -18.82 -7.88 0.44
N GLN A 276 -18.11 -9.00 0.71
CA GLN A 276 -16.85 -9.05 1.46
C GLN A 276 -15.84 -9.81 0.60
N VAL A 277 -14.88 -9.06 0.05
CA VAL A 277 -14.01 -9.53 -1.03
C VAL A 277 -12.58 -9.07 -0.82
N ILE A 278 -11.64 -9.97 -1.09
CA ILE A 278 -10.23 -9.66 -1.29
C ILE A 278 -9.95 -9.74 -2.79
N GLY A 279 -9.43 -8.66 -3.36
CA GLY A 279 -8.96 -8.62 -4.74
C GLY A 279 -7.56 -9.17 -4.86
N PHE A 280 -7.37 -10.06 -5.84
CA PHE A 280 -6.08 -10.62 -6.20
C PHE A 280 -5.90 -10.51 -7.72
N ASP A 281 -5.26 -9.41 -8.15
CA ASP A 281 -4.89 -9.17 -9.55
C ASP A 281 -3.43 -9.58 -9.76
N MET A 282 -3.18 -10.62 -10.55
CA MET A 282 -1.81 -11.03 -10.85
C MET A 282 -1.55 -11.02 -12.36
N GLY A 283 -0.63 -10.14 -12.75
CA GLY A 283 -0.13 -10.01 -14.11
C GLY A 283 1.25 -10.65 -14.31
N GLY A 284 1.93 -10.21 -15.37
CA GLY A 284 3.29 -10.66 -15.68
C GLY A 284 4.38 -10.02 -14.82
N THR A 285 4.17 -8.83 -14.27
CA THR A 285 5.24 -8.09 -13.56
C THR A 285 4.99 -7.95 -12.06
N SER A 286 3.71 -7.88 -11.67
CA SER A 286 3.30 -7.53 -10.32
C SER A 286 1.96 -8.17 -9.97
N THR A 287 1.66 -8.12 -8.67
CA THR A 287 0.36 -8.47 -8.12
C THR A 287 -0.21 -7.25 -7.41
N ASP A 288 -1.44 -6.86 -7.75
CA ASP A 288 -2.19 -5.81 -7.07
C ASP A 288 -3.25 -6.43 -6.15
N VAL A 289 -3.22 -6.04 -4.88
CA VAL A 289 -4.13 -6.53 -3.86
C VAL A 289 -5.01 -5.40 -3.34
N SER A 290 -6.30 -5.70 -3.13
CA SER A 290 -7.28 -4.76 -2.60
C SER A 290 -8.30 -5.44 -1.68
N HIS A 291 -9.02 -4.64 -0.88
CA HIS A 291 -10.03 -5.13 0.06
C HIS A 291 -11.33 -4.35 -0.11
N PHE A 292 -12.45 -5.04 -0.01
CA PHE A 292 -13.79 -4.46 -0.05
C PHE A 292 -14.72 -5.13 0.96
N ALA A 293 -15.38 -4.32 1.79
CA ALA A 293 -16.39 -4.77 2.75
C ALA A 293 -17.54 -3.76 2.83
N GLY A 294 -18.32 -3.67 1.75
CA GLY A 294 -19.48 -2.78 1.63
C GLY A 294 -19.18 -1.35 1.13
N GLU A 295 -17.96 -0.84 1.32
CA GLU A 295 -17.54 0.48 0.84
C GLU A 295 -16.19 0.45 0.11
N TYR A 296 -16.00 1.38 -0.82
CA TYR A 296 -14.71 1.55 -1.52
C TYR A 296 -13.65 2.07 -0.56
N GLU A 297 -12.61 1.28 -0.32
CA GLU A 297 -11.46 1.73 0.45
C GLU A 297 -10.59 2.69 -0.36
N ARG A 298 -10.29 3.84 0.25
CA ARG A 298 -9.46 4.86 -0.37
C ARG A 298 -8.40 5.34 0.60
N SER A 299 -7.19 5.55 0.08
CA SER A 299 -6.17 6.32 0.77
C SER A 299 -6.21 7.78 0.30
N PHE A 300 -6.00 8.70 1.23
CA PHE A 300 -5.90 10.14 0.94
C PHE A 300 -4.44 10.62 0.95
N SER A 301 -3.51 9.75 1.31
CA SER A 301 -2.06 10.00 1.33
C SER A 301 -1.34 8.77 0.83
N TYR A 302 -0.47 8.94 -0.15
CA TYR A 302 0.30 7.84 -0.71
C TYR A 302 1.73 8.32 -0.96
N GLU A 303 2.71 7.45 -0.70
CA GLU A 303 4.11 7.71 -1.08
C GLU A 303 4.47 6.78 -2.23
N PHE A 304 4.91 7.35 -3.34
CA PHE A 304 5.30 6.59 -4.52
C PHE A 304 6.65 7.09 -5.04
N SER A 305 7.65 6.20 -5.09
CA SER A 305 9.01 6.51 -5.53
C SER A 305 9.61 7.76 -4.85
N GLY A 306 9.40 7.87 -3.53
CA GLY A 306 9.89 8.98 -2.70
C GLY A 306 9.09 10.29 -2.85
N VAL A 307 7.92 10.26 -3.49
CA VAL A 307 7.07 11.44 -3.70
C VAL A 307 5.74 11.27 -2.96
N HIS A 308 5.36 12.27 -2.16
CA HIS A 308 4.12 12.24 -1.40
C HIS A 308 2.96 12.83 -2.20
N ILE A 309 1.88 12.06 -2.33
CA ILE A 309 0.71 12.48 -3.08
C ILE A 309 -0.51 12.48 -2.16
N ARG A 310 -1.17 13.63 -2.07
CA ARG A 310 -2.39 13.87 -1.34
C ARG A 310 -3.57 14.02 -2.30
N THR A 311 -4.05 12.89 -2.80
CA THR A 311 -5.27 12.81 -3.60
C THR A 311 -6.02 11.54 -3.19
N PRO A 312 -7.36 11.50 -3.25
CA PRO A 312 -8.09 10.27 -3.04
C PRO A 312 -7.68 9.24 -4.08
N MET A 313 -7.18 8.09 -3.63
CA MET A 313 -6.81 6.96 -4.47
C MET A 313 -7.47 5.70 -3.93
N MET A 314 -7.87 4.78 -4.81
CA MET A 314 -8.24 3.43 -4.42
C MET A 314 -7.09 2.80 -3.65
N MET A 315 -7.41 2.15 -2.55
CA MET A 315 -6.39 1.47 -1.75
C MET A 315 -5.97 0.20 -2.49
N ILE A 316 -4.80 0.27 -3.10
CA ILE A 316 -4.19 -0.83 -3.85
C ILE A 316 -2.79 -1.02 -3.29
N HIS A 317 -2.46 -2.27 -2.98
CA HIS A 317 -1.13 -2.64 -2.55
C HIS A 317 -0.49 -3.53 -3.61
N THR A 318 0.55 -2.98 -4.25
CA THR A 318 1.29 -3.65 -5.32
C THR A 318 2.50 -4.38 -4.76
N ILE A 319 2.69 -5.62 -5.19
CA ILE A 319 3.82 -6.48 -4.85
C ILE A 319 4.60 -6.75 -6.12
N ALA A 320 5.94 -6.76 -6.02
CA ALA A 320 6.85 -7.17 -7.09
C ALA A 320 6.89 -8.71 -7.28
N ALA A 321 5.71 -9.33 -7.32
CA ALA A 321 5.49 -10.75 -7.55
C ALA A 321 4.49 -10.90 -8.70
N GLY A 322 4.95 -11.33 -9.88
CA GLY A 322 4.13 -11.60 -11.06
C GLY A 322 4.71 -12.77 -11.86
N GLY A 323 4.07 -13.17 -12.96
CA GLY A 323 4.54 -14.32 -13.75
C GLY A 323 6.02 -14.26 -14.16
N GLY A 324 6.53 -13.08 -14.48
CA GLY A 324 7.91 -12.82 -14.87
C GLY A 324 8.86 -12.50 -13.71
N SER A 325 8.47 -12.64 -12.44
CA SER A 325 9.39 -12.45 -11.31
C SER A 325 10.53 -13.48 -11.38
N ILE A 326 11.76 -12.99 -11.31
CA ILE A 326 12.98 -13.79 -11.54
C ILE A 326 13.26 -14.68 -10.34
N LEU A 327 13.66 -15.93 -10.60
CA LEU A 327 14.09 -16.89 -9.59
C LEU A 327 15.60 -16.76 -9.34
N ASN A 328 16.03 -16.73 -8.08
CA ASN A 328 17.44 -16.66 -7.73
C ASN A 328 17.81 -17.56 -6.53
N PHE A 329 19.02 -18.11 -6.56
CA PHE A 329 19.62 -18.91 -5.50
C PHE A 329 21.02 -18.39 -5.21
N ASP A 330 21.28 -18.00 -3.95
CA ASP A 330 22.55 -17.39 -3.52
C ASP A 330 23.55 -18.39 -2.89
N GLY A 331 23.26 -19.69 -2.99
CA GLY A 331 24.03 -20.75 -2.36
C GLY A 331 23.44 -21.27 -1.05
N GLN A 332 22.51 -20.52 -0.43
CA GLN A 332 21.83 -20.96 0.80
C GLN A 332 20.31 -20.86 0.75
N ARG A 333 19.76 -19.79 0.13
CA ARG A 333 18.31 -19.53 0.12
C ARG A 333 17.76 -19.30 -1.28
N TYR A 334 16.50 -19.66 -1.44
CA TYR A 334 15.70 -19.34 -2.62
C TYR A 334 15.09 -17.95 -2.47
N THR A 335 15.10 -17.17 -3.54
CA THR A 335 14.47 -15.84 -3.60
C THR A 335 13.70 -15.68 -4.90
N VAL A 336 12.58 -14.95 -4.85
CA VAL A 336 11.74 -14.65 -6.01
C VAL A 336 11.52 -13.14 -6.08
N GLY A 337 11.88 -12.53 -7.21
CA GLY A 337 11.84 -11.07 -7.36
C GLY A 337 12.91 -10.36 -6.51
N PRO A 338 12.83 -9.02 -6.36
CA PRO A 338 11.79 -8.12 -6.87
C PRO A 338 11.93 -7.81 -8.38
N GLN A 339 13.03 -8.24 -9.00
CA GLN A 339 13.27 -8.03 -10.42
C GLN A 339 12.29 -8.89 -11.26
N SER A 340 11.84 -8.33 -12.39
CA SER A 340 10.96 -9.00 -13.34
C SER A 340 11.59 -9.01 -14.72
N ALA A 341 11.42 -10.11 -15.46
CA ALA A 341 11.82 -10.25 -16.85
C ALA A 341 10.86 -9.54 -17.83
N GLY A 342 9.70 -9.05 -17.35
CA GLY A 342 8.69 -8.39 -18.19
C GLY A 342 8.18 -9.30 -19.32
N ALA A 343 7.93 -8.73 -20.50
CA ALA A 343 7.69 -9.50 -21.73
C ALA A 343 8.91 -9.58 -22.65
N ASN A 344 9.92 -8.74 -22.43
CA ASN A 344 11.17 -8.73 -23.18
C ASN A 344 12.33 -8.41 -22.19
N PRO A 345 13.28 -9.33 -21.97
CA PRO A 345 13.43 -10.64 -22.63
C PRO A 345 12.38 -11.68 -22.21
N GLY A 346 11.54 -11.39 -21.20
CA GLY A 346 10.48 -12.27 -20.73
C GLY A 346 10.98 -13.52 -20.00
N PRO A 347 10.07 -14.40 -19.55
CA PRO A 347 10.38 -15.76 -19.08
C PRO A 347 11.26 -16.56 -20.05
N ALA A 348 12.02 -17.53 -19.54
CA ALA A 348 12.86 -18.39 -20.36
C ALA A 348 12.05 -19.08 -21.48
N CYS A 349 10.84 -19.51 -21.17
CA CYS A 349 9.92 -20.15 -22.11
C CYS A 349 9.46 -19.24 -23.29
N TYR A 350 9.72 -17.92 -23.26
CA TYR A 350 9.29 -17.00 -24.32
C TYR A 350 10.21 -16.98 -25.55
N ARG A 351 11.28 -17.79 -25.57
CA ARG A 351 12.24 -17.90 -26.69
C ARG A 351 13.05 -16.61 -26.97
N GLN A 352 13.22 -15.75 -25.96
CA GLN A 352 13.94 -14.47 -26.07
C GLN A 352 15.15 -14.38 -25.12
N ARG A 353 15.73 -15.53 -24.76
CA ARG A 353 16.91 -15.63 -23.84
C ARG A 353 16.66 -15.03 -22.45
N GLY A 354 15.42 -15.18 -21.96
CA GLY A 354 15.01 -14.77 -20.63
C GLY A 354 15.55 -15.66 -19.50
N PRO A 355 15.57 -15.17 -18.25
CA PRO A 355 15.91 -15.96 -17.05
C PRO A 355 14.74 -16.88 -16.63
N LEU A 356 14.98 -17.77 -15.67
CA LEU A 356 13.90 -18.53 -15.02
C LEU A 356 13.00 -17.59 -14.19
N THR A 357 11.69 -17.80 -14.30
CA THR A 357 10.64 -16.99 -13.65
C THR A 357 9.52 -17.85 -13.06
N ILE A 358 8.55 -17.23 -12.36
CA ILE A 358 7.34 -17.93 -11.86
C ILE A 358 6.55 -18.62 -12.98
N THR A 359 6.44 -18.00 -14.16
CA THR A 359 5.80 -18.62 -15.33
C THR A 359 6.53 -19.90 -15.73
N ASP A 360 7.86 -19.90 -15.68
CA ASP A 360 8.66 -21.11 -15.96
C ASP A 360 8.45 -22.19 -14.88
N CYS A 361 8.25 -21.84 -13.60
CA CYS A 361 7.81 -22.81 -12.59
C CYS A 361 6.48 -23.47 -12.99
N ASN A 362 5.48 -22.68 -13.40
CA ASN A 362 4.18 -23.23 -13.78
C ASN A 362 4.25 -24.11 -15.05
N VAL A 363 5.17 -23.82 -15.97
CA VAL A 363 5.48 -24.69 -17.13
C VAL A 363 6.13 -25.99 -16.64
N MET A 364 7.17 -25.90 -15.80
CA MET A 364 7.89 -27.07 -15.24
C MET A 364 6.96 -28.00 -14.45
N LEU A 365 6.02 -27.44 -13.68
CA LEU A 365 5.07 -28.18 -12.86
C LEU A 365 3.85 -28.71 -13.65
N GLY A 366 3.79 -28.47 -14.97
CA GLY A 366 2.67 -28.90 -15.82
C GLY A 366 1.37 -28.11 -15.64
N LYS A 367 1.40 -26.99 -14.90
CA LYS A 367 0.24 -26.11 -14.70
C LYS A 367 -0.09 -25.29 -15.96
N ILE A 368 0.91 -24.91 -16.76
CA ILE A 368 0.74 -24.25 -18.06
C ILE A 368 1.04 -25.23 -19.18
N GLN A 369 0.20 -25.22 -20.23
CA GLN A 369 0.27 -26.15 -21.36
C GLN A 369 0.52 -25.38 -22.67
N PRO A 370 1.60 -25.67 -23.42
CA PRO A 370 1.98 -24.90 -24.61
C PRO A 370 0.89 -24.78 -25.66
N GLN A 371 0.16 -25.88 -25.92
CA GLN A 371 -0.89 -25.92 -26.94
C GLN A 371 -2.11 -25.03 -26.64
N PHE A 372 -2.27 -24.61 -25.38
CA PHE A 372 -3.36 -23.73 -24.93
C PHE A 372 -2.88 -22.32 -24.55
N PHE A 373 -1.60 -22.02 -24.80
CA PHE A 373 -1.01 -20.71 -24.57
C PHE A 373 -0.91 -19.92 -25.89
N PRO A 374 -1.00 -18.59 -25.89
CA PRO A 374 -0.93 -17.80 -27.13
C PRO A 374 0.35 -18.06 -27.94
N LYS A 375 0.18 -18.28 -29.26
CA LYS A 375 1.30 -18.53 -30.19
C LYS A 375 1.88 -17.22 -30.71
N VAL A 376 2.51 -16.45 -29.84
CA VAL A 376 3.03 -15.10 -30.16
C VAL A 376 4.55 -15.00 -29.96
N PHE A 377 5.25 -16.12 -29.79
CA PHE A 377 6.67 -16.17 -29.46
C PHE A 377 7.56 -16.53 -30.66
N GLY A 378 8.88 -16.42 -30.46
CA GLY A 378 9.89 -16.64 -31.50
C GLY A 378 10.03 -15.46 -32.47
N SER A 379 11.00 -15.55 -33.39
CA SER A 379 11.33 -14.47 -34.33
C SER A 379 10.21 -14.11 -35.31
N GLY A 380 9.26 -15.02 -35.55
CA GLY A 380 8.08 -14.81 -36.40
C GLY A 380 6.78 -14.51 -35.65
N ALA A 381 6.82 -14.34 -34.31
CA ALA A 381 5.65 -14.09 -33.46
C ALA A 381 4.46 -15.07 -33.68
N ASN A 382 4.78 -16.34 -33.91
CA ASN A 382 3.80 -17.37 -34.27
C ASN A 382 4.08 -18.75 -33.62
N GLN A 383 5.03 -18.82 -32.68
CA GLN A 383 5.43 -20.07 -32.01
C GLN A 383 4.85 -20.19 -30.61
N GLU A 384 4.73 -21.44 -30.14
CA GLU A 384 4.38 -21.78 -28.76
C GLU A 384 5.56 -21.50 -27.81
N ILE A 385 5.28 -21.46 -26.50
CA ILE A 385 6.31 -21.41 -25.47
C ILE A 385 7.25 -22.63 -25.54
N ASP A 386 8.50 -22.45 -25.13
CA ASP A 386 9.52 -23.49 -25.15
C ASP A 386 9.58 -24.21 -23.80
N VAL A 387 9.20 -25.49 -23.79
CA VAL A 387 9.23 -26.33 -22.59
C VAL A 387 10.61 -26.95 -22.38
N GLN A 388 11.34 -27.23 -23.47
CA GLN A 388 12.66 -27.86 -23.38
C GLN A 388 13.67 -26.92 -22.70
N ILE A 389 13.66 -25.63 -23.02
CA ILE A 389 14.56 -24.65 -22.39
C ILE A 389 14.30 -24.52 -20.89
N VAL A 390 13.04 -24.63 -20.47
CA VAL A 390 12.65 -24.58 -19.05
C VAL A 390 13.22 -25.79 -18.31
N HIS A 391 13.04 -27.00 -18.85
CA HIS A 391 13.62 -28.21 -18.26
C HIS A 391 15.15 -28.12 -18.17
N GLN A 392 15.82 -27.64 -19.22
CA GLN A 392 17.26 -27.50 -19.23
C GLN A 392 17.74 -26.52 -18.14
N HIS A 393 17.15 -25.34 -18.07
CA HIS A 393 17.54 -24.33 -17.07
C HIS A 393 17.25 -24.78 -15.63
N PHE A 394 16.13 -25.49 -15.39
CA PHE A 394 15.86 -26.04 -14.06
C PHE A 394 16.83 -27.17 -13.71
N GLN A 395 17.23 -28.01 -14.68
CA GLN A 395 18.25 -29.03 -14.43
C GLN A 395 19.60 -28.41 -14.04
N ASP A 396 20.00 -27.34 -14.72
CA ASP A 396 21.22 -26.59 -14.38
C ASP A 396 21.13 -25.98 -12.97
N LEU A 397 19.95 -25.48 -12.59
CA LEU A 397 19.73 -24.91 -11.25
C LEU A 397 19.72 -26.00 -10.16
N VAL A 398 19.11 -27.16 -10.42
CA VAL A 398 19.13 -28.32 -9.52
C VAL A 398 20.56 -28.77 -9.25
N ASN A 399 21.38 -28.88 -10.30
CA ASN A 399 22.78 -29.27 -10.14
C ASN A 399 23.51 -28.30 -9.20
N LYS A 400 23.35 -26.99 -9.41
CA LYS A 400 23.92 -25.95 -8.52
C LYS A 400 23.44 -26.05 -7.07
N ILE A 401 22.14 -26.31 -6.86
CA ILE A 401 21.55 -26.42 -5.51
C ILE A 401 22.06 -27.68 -4.81
N ASN A 402 22.10 -28.81 -5.51
CA ASN A 402 22.55 -30.08 -4.95
C ASN A 402 24.03 -30.01 -4.59
N ASP A 403 24.86 -29.39 -5.45
CA ASP A 403 26.29 -29.15 -5.18
C ASP A 403 26.51 -28.27 -3.94
N ALA A 404 25.67 -27.24 -3.74
CA ALA A 404 25.80 -26.31 -2.62
C ALA A 404 25.25 -26.84 -1.28
N THR A 405 24.19 -27.65 -1.31
CA THR A 405 23.43 -28.03 -0.10
C THR A 405 23.64 -29.48 0.32
N GLY A 406 24.15 -30.35 -0.55
CA GLY A 406 24.27 -31.78 -0.29
C GLY A 406 22.95 -32.55 -0.25
N HIS A 407 21.81 -31.89 -0.53
CA HIS A 407 20.51 -32.53 -0.68
C HIS A 407 20.26 -32.91 -2.14
N ILE A 408 19.55 -34.02 -2.36
CA ILE A 408 19.12 -34.43 -3.71
C ILE A 408 17.67 -33.96 -3.89
N LYS A 409 17.47 -32.92 -4.71
CA LYS A 409 16.14 -32.44 -5.10
C LYS A 409 15.87 -32.67 -6.58
N THR A 410 14.60 -32.87 -6.94
CA THR A 410 14.17 -32.87 -8.35
C THR A 410 13.89 -31.45 -8.86
N ALA A 411 13.81 -31.29 -10.18
CA ALA A 411 13.48 -30.02 -10.80
C ALA A 411 12.06 -29.54 -10.42
N GLU A 412 11.11 -30.45 -10.25
CA GLU A 412 9.75 -30.15 -9.80
C GLU A 412 9.73 -29.67 -8.34
N GLU A 413 10.48 -30.31 -7.45
CA GLU A 413 10.59 -29.89 -6.04
C GLU A 413 11.23 -28.50 -5.92
N VAL A 414 12.24 -28.21 -6.74
CA VAL A 414 12.85 -26.88 -6.81
C VAL A 414 11.85 -25.84 -7.33
N ALA A 415 11.15 -26.14 -8.43
CA ALA A 415 10.14 -25.25 -9.01
C ALA A 415 8.98 -24.98 -8.05
N GLU A 416 8.46 -26.00 -7.36
CA GLU A 416 7.43 -25.88 -6.33
C GLU A 416 7.95 -25.07 -5.12
N GLY A 417 9.21 -25.24 -4.72
CA GLY A 417 9.85 -24.45 -3.67
C GLY A 417 9.84 -22.95 -3.95
N PHE A 418 10.20 -22.53 -5.17
CA PHE A 418 10.09 -21.13 -5.58
C PHE A 418 8.63 -20.66 -5.61
N LEU A 419 7.71 -21.52 -6.07
CA LEU A 419 6.28 -21.20 -6.11
C LEU A 419 5.70 -20.94 -4.72
N ASN A 420 6.07 -21.76 -3.74
CA ASN A 420 5.65 -21.61 -2.35
C ASN A 420 6.13 -20.27 -1.76
N ILE A 421 7.36 -19.84 -2.06
CA ILE A 421 7.88 -18.53 -1.63
C ILE A 421 7.06 -17.39 -2.26
N ALA A 422 6.77 -17.48 -3.56
CA ALA A 422 5.95 -16.48 -4.22
C ALA A 422 4.53 -16.40 -3.62
N VAL A 423 3.90 -17.55 -3.37
CA VAL A 423 2.57 -17.65 -2.73
C VAL A 423 2.60 -17.06 -1.32
N GLU A 424 3.61 -17.35 -0.51
CA GLU A 424 3.77 -16.80 0.83
C GLU A 424 3.91 -15.28 0.81
N ASN A 425 4.73 -14.74 -0.12
CA ASN A 425 4.86 -13.29 -0.32
C ASN A 425 3.53 -12.63 -0.69
N MET A 426 2.77 -13.25 -1.61
CA MET A 426 1.44 -12.77 -2.01
C MET A 426 0.43 -12.81 -0.86
N ALA A 427 0.40 -13.92 -0.10
CA ALA A 427 -0.47 -14.07 1.06
C ALA A 427 -0.12 -13.05 2.17
N ASN A 428 1.17 -12.81 2.43
CA ASN A 428 1.60 -11.86 3.45
C ASN A 428 1.24 -10.42 3.10
N ALA A 429 1.28 -10.05 1.83
CA ALA A 429 0.77 -8.76 1.36
C ALA A 429 -0.75 -8.63 1.50
N ILE A 430 -1.52 -9.70 1.25
CA ILE A 430 -2.96 -9.72 1.55
C ILE A 430 -3.20 -9.53 3.05
N LYS A 431 -2.46 -10.23 3.91
CA LYS A 431 -2.53 -10.06 5.38
C LYS A 431 -2.17 -8.63 5.81
N LYS A 432 -1.21 -7.99 5.13
CA LYS A 432 -0.82 -6.59 5.37
C LYS A 432 -1.97 -5.61 5.16
N ILE A 433 -2.76 -5.79 4.10
CA ILE A 433 -3.87 -4.86 3.83
C ILE A 433 -5.17 -5.17 4.60
N SER A 434 -5.27 -6.34 5.23
CA SER A 434 -6.49 -6.83 5.88
C SER A 434 -6.31 -7.02 7.41
N ILE A 435 -5.48 -7.98 7.83
CA ILE A 435 -5.29 -8.33 9.25
C ILE A 435 -4.64 -7.19 10.03
N GLN A 436 -3.65 -6.48 9.46
CA GLN A 436 -3.06 -5.30 10.12
C GLN A 436 -4.08 -4.18 10.37
N ARG A 437 -5.25 -4.23 9.71
CA ARG A 437 -6.36 -3.29 9.89
C ARG A 437 -7.51 -3.88 10.72
N GLY A 438 -7.35 -5.08 11.26
CA GLY A 438 -8.30 -5.75 12.15
C GLY A 438 -9.43 -6.49 11.43
N TYR A 439 -9.24 -6.91 10.17
CA TYR A 439 -10.19 -7.77 9.46
C TYR A 439 -9.81 -9.25 9.57
N ASP A 440 -10.78 -10.09 9.91
CA ASP A 440 -10.69 -11.55 9.70
C ASP A 440 -11.10 -11.85 8.26
N VAL A 441 -10.17 -12.35 7.44
CA VAL A 441 -10.39 -12.59 6.00
C VAL A 441 -10.99 -13.96 5.69
N ARG A 442 -11.02 -14.89 6.64
CA ARG A 442 -11.57 -16.24 6.41
C ARG A 442 -13.00 -16.26 5.85
N PRO A 443 -13.95 -15.39 6.29
CA PRO A 443 -15.29 -15.37 5.71
C PRO A 443 -15.39 -14.66 4.35
N TYR A 444 -14.30 -14.10 3.82
CA TYR A 444 -14.28 -13.34 2.58
C TYR A 444 -14.20 -14.28 1.38
N VAL A 445 -14.54 -13.75 0.20
CA VAL A 445 -14.22 -14.39 -1.08
C VAL A 445 -12.95 -13.79 -1.66
N LEU A 446 -12.05 -14.63 -2.16
CA LEU A 446 -10.91 -14.18 -2.96
C LEU A 446 -11.35 -14.01 -4.42
N ASN A 447 -11.48 -12.78 -4.90
CA ASN A 447 -11.79 -12.50 -6.30
C ASN A 447 -10.49 -12.37 -7.09
N CYS A 448 -10.23 -13.35 -7.96
CA CYS A 448 -8.98 -13.48 -8.68
C CYS A 448 -9.13 -13.02 -10.13
N PHE A 449 -8.24 -12.15 -10.57
CA PHE A 449 -8.21 -11.61 -11.92
C PHE A 449 -6.79 -11.28 -12.37
N GLY A 450 -6.62 -10.88 -13.63
CA GLY A 450 -5.31 -10.89 -14.29
C GLY A 450 -4.96 -12.27 -14.83
N GLY A 451 -4.06 -12.31 -15.81
CA GLY A 451 -3.78 -13.53 -16.59
C GLY A 451 -3.10 -14.66 -15.79
N ALA A 452 -2.42 -14.33 -14.70
CA ALA A 452 -1.66 -15.29 -13.89
C ALA A 452 -2.33 -15.65 -12.55
N ALA A 453 -3.35 -14.90 -12.09
CA ALA A 453 -3.93 -15.13 -10.76
C ALA A 453 -4.56 -16.51 -10.58
N GLY A 454 -5.27 -17.00 -11.61
CA GLY A 454 -5.90 -18.33 -11.59
C GLY A 454 -4.89 -19.47 -11.39
N GLN A 455 -3.61 -19.25 -11.68
CA GLN A 455 -2.54 -20.25 -11.54
C GLN A 455 -2.14 -20.47 -10.08
N HIS A 456 -2.42 -19.50 -9.20
CA HIS A 456 -1.98 -19.50 -7.79
C HIS A 456 -3.13 -19.33 -6.79
N ALA A 457 -4.35 -19.08 -7.27
CA ALA A 457 -5.50 -18.71 -6.45
C ALA A 457 -5.79 -19.68 -5.28
N CYS A 458 -5.82 -20.98 -5.54
CA CYS A 458 -6.05 -22.00 -4.50
C CYS A 458 -4.96 -21.98 -3.43
N MET A 459 -3.68 -21.93 -3.82
CA MET A 459 -2.56 -21.93 -2.88
C MET A 459 -2.52 -20.65 -2.02
N VAL A 460 -2.85 -19.51 -2.61
CA VAL A 460 -2.97 -18.22 -1.88
C VAL A 460 -4.15 -18.27 -0.91
N ALA A 461 -5.32 -18.74 -1.35
CA ALA A 461 -6.49 -18.89 -0.49
C ALA A 461 -6.24 -19.83 0.70
N ASP A 462 -5.56 -20.95 0.46
CA ASP A 462 -5.15 -21.91 1.48
C ASP A 462 -4.25 -21.27 2.55
N ASN A 463 -3.27 -20.45 2.15
CA ASN A 463 -2.40 -19.71 3.08
C ASN A 463 -3.12 -18.62 3.90
N LEU A 464 -4.27 -18.17 3.41
CA LEU A 464 -5.12 -17.18 4.08
C LEU A 464 -6.26 -17.81 4.89
N GLY A 465 -6.51 -19.11 4.73
CA GLY A 465 -7.69 -19.78 5.27
C GLY A 465 -9.01 -19.31 4.62
N ILE A 466 -8.96 -18.83 3.38
CA ILE A 466 -10.15 -18.47 2.59
C ILE A 466 -10.66 -19.71 1.89
N GLU A 467 -11.95 -20.01 2.01
CA GLU A 467 -12.56 -21.24 1.46
C GLU A 467 -13.24 -21.05 0.11
N LYS A 468 -13.37 -19.80 -0.36
CA LYS A 468 -14.11 -19.44 -1.57
C LYS A 468 -13.31 -18.52 -2.47
N ILE A 469 -13.21 -18.88 -3.74
CA ILE A 469 -12.54 -18.09 -4.78
C ILE A 469 -13.55 -17.82 -5.90
N LEU A 470 -13.58 -16.59 -6.40
CA LEU A 470 -14.42 -16.19 -7.53
C LEU A 470 -13.54 -15.77 -8.71
N ILE A 471 -13.81 -16.31 -9.90
CA ILE A 471 -13.11 -15.96 -11.14
C ILE A 471 -14.14 -15.64 -12.24
N HIS A 472 -14.20 -14.36 -12.61
CA HIS A 472 -15.09 -13.86 -13.65
C HIS A 472 -14.66 -14.35 -15.06
N PRO A 473 -15.57 -14.55 -16.05
CA PRO A 473 -15.21 -14.91 -17.43
C PRO A 473 -14.22 -13.98 -18.12
N LEU A 474 -14.23 -12.72 -17.73
CA LEU A 474 -13.33 -11.68 -18.23
C LEU A 474 -12.17 -11.39 -17.27
N ALA A 475 -11.81 -12.35 -16.40
CA ALA A 475 -10.75 -12.17 -15.40
C ALA A 475 -9.44 -11.65 -16.00
N GLY A 476 -9.01 -12.15 -17.17
CA GLY A 476 -7.79 -11.71 -17.85
C GLY A 476 -7.82 -10.28 -18.43
N VAL A 477 -8.99 -9.63 -18.47
CA VAL A 477 -9.23 -8.25 -18.95
C VAL A 477 -10.15 -7.47 -18.00
N LEU A 478 -10.19 -7.86 -16.71
CA LEU A 478 -11.19 -7.38 -15.77
C LEU A 478 -11.06 -5.87 -15.48
N SER A 479 -9.84 -5.35 -15.55
CA SER A 479 -9.57 -3.92 -15.36
C SER A 479 -10.27 -3.06 -16.42
N ALA A 480 -10.15 -3.44 -17.69
CA ALA A 480 -10.87 -2.79 -18.79
C ALA A 480 -12.39 -2.92 -18.61
N TYR A 481 -12.88 -4.11 -18.22
CA TYR A 481 -14.30 -4.32 -17.94
C TYR A 481 -14.82 -3.45 -16.79
N GLY A 482 -14.06 -3.34 -15.69
CA GLY A 482 -14.38 -2.50 -14.54
C GLY A 482 -14.43 -1.01 -14.89
N MET A 483 -13.63 -0.54 -15.86
CA MET A 483 -13.76 0.82 -16.39
C MET A 483 -15.11 1.03 -17.09
N GLY A 484 -15.64 0.02 -17.77
CA GLY A 484 -16.99 0.04 -18.35
C GLY A 484 -18.08 0.26 -17.31
N LEU A 485 -17.95 -0.43 -16.17
CA LEU A 485 -18.89 -0.37 -15.04
C LEU A 485 -18.72 0.88 -14.16
N ALA A 486 -17.56 1.55 -14.26
CA ALA A 486 -17.25 2.70 -13.42
C ALA A 486 -18.18 3.90 -13.66
N GLU A 487 -18.49 4.58 -12.55
CA GLU A 487 -19.29 5.79 -12.53
C GLU A 487 -18.44 7.01 -12.91
N ILE A 488 -19.09 8.04 -13.45
CA ILE A 488 -18.45 9.35 -13.61
C ILE A 488 -18.62 10.09 -12.30
N SER A 489 -17.53 10.37 -11.61
CA SER A 489 -17.55 10.97 -10.28
C SER A 489 -16.63 12.17 -10.16
N VAL A 490 -17.04 13.09 -9.30
CA VAL A 490 -16.25 14.24 -8.87
C VAL A 490 -16.17 14.20 -7.36
N VAL A 491 -14.94 14.11 -6.86
CA VAL A 491 -14.65 14.25 -5.43
C VAL A 491 -14.15 15.66 -5.18
N HIS A 492 -14.74 16.32 -4.19
CA HIS A 492 -14.28 17.61 -3.70
C HIS A 492 -14.02 17.50 -2.20
N GLU A 493 -12.84 17.93 -1.81
CA GLU A 493 -12.40 18.02 -0.42
C GLU A 493 -12.17 19.51 -0.08
N GLN A 494 -12.45 19.87 1.17
CA GLN A 494 -12.20 21.20 1.69
C GLN A 494 -11.76 21.13 3.16
N ALA A 495 -10.63 21.74 3.48
CA ALA A 495 -10.21 21.98 4.87
C ALA A 495 -11.19 22.94 5.59
N ILE A 496 -11.50 22.60 6.84
CA ILE A 496 -12.42 23.31 7.73
C ILE A 496 -11.72 23.81 8.99
N GLU A 497 -10.92 22.97 9.65
CA GLU A 497 -10.20 23.25 10.91
C GLU A 497 -11.05 23.97 11.97
N LYS A 498 -12.17 23.36 12.38
CA LYS A 498 -13.06 23.91 13.42
C LYS A 498 -13.42 22.92 14.50
N TYR A 499 -13.60 23.42 15.73
CA TYR A 499 -14.14 22.63 16.83
C TYR A 499 -15.52 22.03 16.52
N PHE A 500 -15.66 20.74 16.84
CA PHE A 500 -16.92 20.00 16.75
C PHE A 500 -17.85 20.34 17.93
N ARG A 501 -18.45 21.53 17.88
CA ARG A 501 -19.35 22.08 18.91
C ARG A 501 -20.71 22.49 18.33
N ARG A 502 -21.63 22.91 19.20
CA ARG A 502 -22.99 23.35 18.80
C ARG A 502 -22.92 24.37 17.65
N GLY A 503 -23.74 24.18 16.62
CA GLY A 503 -23.73 25.01 15.41
C GLY A 503 -22.81 24.53 14.28
N ILE A 504 -21.95 23.53 14.51
CA ILE A 504 -21.08 23.00 13.45
C ILE A 504 -21.87 22.36 12.30
N VAL A 505 -22.95 21.64 12.60
CA VAL A 505 -23.75 20.90 11.59
C VAL A 505 -24.35 21.84 10.55
N SER A 506 -24.94 22.97 10.96
CA SER A 506 -25.51 23.95 10.02
C SER A 506 -24.42 24.62 9.17
N PHE A 507 -23.27 24.92 9.77
CA PHE A 507 -22.10 25.42 9.05
C PHE A 507 -21.63 24.40 8.00
N LEU A 508 -21.44 23.13 8.36
CA LEU A 508 -21.01 22.08 7.43
C LEU A 508 -22.05 21.86 6.32
N HIS A 509 -23.34 21.88 6.64
CA HIS A 509 -24.41 21.78 5.65
C HIS A 509 -24.29 22.88 4.58
N SER A 510 -24.09 24.14 4.98
CA SER A 510 -23.90 25.26 4.04
C SER A 510 -22.68 25.07 3.12
N LYS A 511 -21.60 24.47 3.63
CA LYS A 511 -20.39 24.17 2.87
C LYS A 511 -20.64 23.03 1.88
N PHE A 512 -21.27 21.95 2.31
CA PHE A 512 -21.67 20.85 1.43
C PHE A 512 -22.56 21.32 0.29
N GLU A 513 -23.54 22.20 0.52
CA GLU A 513 -24.39 22.71 -0.56
C GLU A 513 -23.63 23.59 -1.56
N LYS A 514 -22.58 24.29 -1.13
CA LYS A 514 -21.67 25.00 -2.04
C LYS A 514 -20.85 24.02 -2.87
N MET A 515 -20.24 23.03 -2.23
CA MET A 515 -19.41 22.02 -2.91
C MET A 515 -20.25 21.16 -3.88
N LYS A 516 -21.47 20.77 -3.48
CA LYS A 516 -22.43 20.04 -4.31
C LYS A 516 -22.76 20.79 -5.59
N ARG A 517 -23.05 22.11 -5.50
CA ARG A 517 -23.28 22.95 -6.68
C ARG A 517 -22.07 23.01 -7.61
N MET A 518 -20.86 23.07 -7.06
CA MET A 518 -19.62 23.04 -7.86
C MET A 518 -19.43 21.69 -8.55
N ALA A 519 -19.57 20.58 -7.81
CA ALA A 519 -19.45 19.23 -8.34
C ALA A 519 -20.51 18.94 -9.42
N HIS A 520 -21.76 19.32 -9.20
CA HIS A 520 -22.82 19.21 -10.20
C HIS A 520 -22.55 20.02 -11.48
N ARG A 521 -21.99 21.24 -11.36
CA ARG A 521 -21.58 22.01 -12.55
C ARG A 521 -20.48 21.28 -13.33
N LYS A 522 -19.48 20.73 -12.64
CA LYS A 522 -18.38 19.96 -13.24
C LYS A 522 -18.84 18.65 -13.87
N LEU A 523 -19.83 17.98 -13.28
CA LEU A 523 -20.46 16.79 -13.87
C LEU A 523 -21.26 17.16 -15.14
N LYS A 524 -22.08 18.22 -15.09
CA LYS A 524 -22.87 18.69 -16.24
C LYS A 524 -21.99 19.14 -17.42
N SER A 525 -20.81 19.73 -17.15
CA SER A 525 -19.88 20.15 -18.21
C SER A 525 -19.23 18.98 -18.95
N GLN A 526 -19.35 17.75 -18.45
CA GLN A 526 -18.81 16.53 -19.09
C GLN A 526 -19.80 15.89 -20.08
N GLY A 527 -20.84 16.61 -20.50
CA GLY A 527 -21.78 16.17 -21.55
C GLY A 527 -23.01 15.40 -21.05
N LEU A 528 -23.13 15.15 -19.75
CA LEU A 528 -24.21 14.36 -19.15
C LEU A 528 -25.33 15.23 -18.55
N LYS A 529 -26.11 15.89 -19.42
CA LYS A 529 -27.26 16.70 -19.00
C LYS A 529 -28.42 15.79 -18.59
N ASN A 530 -29.10 16.12 -17.48
CA ASN A 530 -30.37 15.52 -17.03
C ASN A 530 -30.34 14.08 -16.45
N ARG A 531 -29.18 13.56 -16.03
CA ARG A 531 -29.12 12.30 -15.26
C ARG A 531 -29.24 12.52 -13.76
N GLU A 532 -29.81 11.54 -13.05
CA GLU A 532 -29.86 11.54 -11.59
C GLU A 532 -28.42 11.51 -11.04
N MET A 533 -28.15 12.40 -10.07
CA MET A 533 -26.84 12.53 -9.44
C MET A 533 -26.94 12.09 -7.99
N LYS A 534 -26.09 11.14 -7.59
CA LYS A 534 -25.95 10.73 -6.20
C LYS A 534 -24.90 11.58 -5.52
N SER A 535 -25.03 11.78 -4.21
CA SER A 535 -24.07 12.57 -3.42
C SER A 535 -23.82 11.88 -2.08
N LYS A 536 -22.57 11.52 -1.81
CA LYS A 536 -22.11 11.05 -0.49
C LYS A 536 -21.35 12.17 0.22
N ARG A 537 -21.63 12.37 1.50
CA ARG A 537 -21.07 13.47 2.31
C ARG A 537 -20.34 12.88 3.51
N HIS A 538 -19.06 13.18 3.63
CA HIS A 538 -18.21 12.69 4.71
C HIS A 538 -17.56 13.85 5.47
N VAL A 539 -17.39 13.64 6.77
CA VAL A 539 -16.72 14.57 7.68
C VAL A 539 -15.48 13.89 8.22
N HIS A 540 -14.34 14.57 8.14
CA HIS A 540 -13.07 14.07 8.66
C HIS A 540 -12.93 14.64 10.08
N LEU A 541 -13.05 13.75 11.07
CA LEU A 541 -12.95 14.10 12.48
C LEU A 541 -11.63 13.60 13.04
N ARG A 542 -11.03 14.39 13.93
CA ARG A 542 -9.86 14.00 14.71
C ARG A 542 -9.99 14.48 16.14
N TYR A 543 -9.26 13.86 17.06
CA TYR A 543 -9.09 14.43 18.39
C TYR A 543 -8.27 15.72 18.32
N GLU A 544 -8.59 16.67 19.20
CA GLU A 544 -7.70 17.82 19.42
C GLU A 544 -6.29 17.35 19.81
N GLY A 545 -5.28 17.96 19.19
CA GLY A 545 -3.87 17.56 19.35
C GLY A 545 -3.43 16.33 18.52
N SER A 546 -4.36 15.57 17.94
CA SER A 546 -4.03 14.43 17.06
C SER A 546 -4.10 14.83 15.58
N ASP A 547 -3.27 14.19 14.75
CA ASP A 547 -3.27 14.28 13.29
C ASP A 547 -4.06 13.15 12.61
N THR A 548 -4.58 12.20 13.41
CA THR A 548 -5.32 11.05 12.89
C THR A 548 -6.77 11.40 12.68
N GLN A 549 -7.13 11.52 11.41
CA GLN A 549 -8.50 11.66 10.96
C GLN A 549 -9.17 10.29 10.82
N LEU A 550 -10.41 10.20 11.29
CA LEU A 550 -11.37 9.15 10.95
C LEU A 550 -12.52 9.78 10.19
N ILE A 551 -12.95 9.09 9.13
CA ILE A 551 -13.96 9.57 8.20
C ILE A 551 -15.30 9.00 8.63
N VAL A 552 -16.26 9.89 8.88
CA VAL A 552 -17.64 9.51 9.25
C VAL A 552 -18.64 10.09 8.27
N GLU A 553 -19.77 9.42 8.09
CA GLU A 553 -20.88 9.95 7.30
C GLU A 553 -21.46 11.22 7.94
N PHE A 554 -21.77 12.23 7.12
CA PHE A 554 -22.38 13.46 7.60
C PHE A 554 -23.80 13.20 8.13
N GLY A 555 -24.00 13.42 9.43
CA GLY A 555 -25.29 13.27 10.09
C GLY A 555 -25.49 14.25 11.24
N THR A 556 -26.13 13.79 12.31
CA THR A 556 -26.25 14.56 13.55
C THR A 556 -24.93 14.62 14.31
N MET A 557 -24.77 15.59 15.22
CA MET A 557 -23.55 15.62 16.07
C MET A 557 -23.37 14.34 16.89
N LYS A 558 -24.48 13.74 17.34
CA LYS A 558 -24.47 12.51 18.14
C LYS A 558 -23.99 11.32 17.29
N SER A 559 -24.63 11.10 16.14
CA SER A 559 -24.29 9.97 15.25
C SER A 559 -22.86 10.04 14.75
N MET A 560 -22.37 11.23 14.36
CA MET A 560 -20.99 11.41 13.92
C MET A 560 -19.97 11.13 15.04
N ARG A 561 -20.25 11.54 16.28
CA ARG A 561 -19.38 11.25 17.43
C ARG A 561 -19.39 9.77 17.77
N GLU A 562 -20.55 9.12 17.77
CA GLU A 562 -20.66 7.67 18.03
C GLU A 562 -19.92 6.85 16.97
N ALA A 563 -20.09 7.18 15.68
CA ALA A 563 -19.34 6.56 14.59
C ALA A 563 -17.84 6.73 14.74
N PHE A 564 -17.37 7.95 15.04
CA PHE A 564 -15.95 8.24 15.27
C PHE A 564 -15.40 7.40 16.42
N ILE A 565 -16.11 7.31 17.55
CA ILE A 565 -15.67 6.57 18.73
C ILE A 565 -15.64 5.06 18.46
N ALA A 566 -16.65 4.52 17.78
CA ALA A 566 -16.70 3.11 17.41
C ALA A 566 -15.53 2.75 16.49
N GLN A 567 -15.28 3.58 15.47
CA GLN A 567 -14.16 3.38 14.55
C GLN A 567 -12.81 3.53 15.26
N HIS A 568 -12.65 4.52 16.14
CA HIS A 568 -11.42 4.71 16.91
C HIS A 568 -11.13 3.52 17.83
N ARG A 569 -12.14 2.97 18.53
CA ARG A 569 -11.97 1.74 19.32
C ARG A 569 -11.60 0.54 18.46
N LYS A 570 -12.27 0.37 17.32
CA LYS A 570 -11.98 -0.73 16.41
C LYS A 570 -10.54 -0.67 15.88
N THR A 571 -10.05 0.53 15.54
CA THR A 571 -8.72 0.71 14.95
C THR A 571 -7.59 0.73 15.98
N PHE A 572 -7.82 1.32 17.16
CA PHE A 572 -6.76 1.59 18.14
C PHE A 572 -6.95 0.90 19.51
N GLY A 573 -8.04 0.18 19.72
CA GLY A 573 -8.34 -0.50 20.99
C GLY A 573 -8.89 0.41 22.10
N PHE A 574 -8.90 1.73 21.91
CA PHE A 574 -9.43 2.70 22.88
C PHE A 574 -10.20 3.83 22.18
N ALA A 575 -10.96 4.63 22.93
CA ALA A 575 -11.48 5.93 22.48
C ALA A 575 -11.84 6.81 23.67
N ALA A 576 -11.46 8.10 23.61
CA ALA A 576 -11.77 9.11 24.61
C ALA A 576 -13.09 9.82 24.27
N TYR A 577 -14.20 9.45 24.92
CA TYR A 577 -15.51 10.04 24.61
C TYR A 577 -15.57 11.55 24.86
N ARG A 578 -14.89 12.03 25.92
CA ARG A 578 -14.93 13.42 26.38
C ARG A 578 -13.92 14.34 25.71
N LYS A 579 -12.92 13.80 25.00
CA LYS A 579 -11.88 14.62 24.36
C LYS A 579 -12.50 15.47 23.24
N PRO A 580 -12.16 16.76 23.11
CA PRO A 580 -12.65 17.60 22.04
C PRO A 580 -12.30 17.03 20.66
N LEU A 581 -13.23 17.17 19.73
CA LEU A 581 -13.04 16.78 18.33
C LEU A 581 -12.89 18.03 17.46
N ILE A 582 -12.05 17.93 16.43
CA ILE A 582 -11.88 18.92 15.37
C ILE A 582 -12.46 18.33 14.08
N VAL A 583 -13.25 19.14 13.37
CA VAL A 583 -13.56 18.91 11.95
C VAL A 583 -12.38 19.44 11.14
N GLU A 584 -11.50 18.53 10.73
CA GLU A 584 -10.33 18.87 9.91
C GLU A 584 -10.77 19.25 8.50
N ALA A 585 -11.57 18.40 7.86
CA ALA A 585 -12.01 18.56 6.49
C ALA A 585 -13.42 17.98 6.26
N ILE A 586 -13.99 18.33 5.12
CA ILE A 586 -15.19 17.68 4.58
C ILE A 586 -14.95 17.23 3.15
N THR A 587 -15.57 16.11 2.79
CA THR A 587 -15.48 15.53 1.45
C THR A 587 -16.88 15.26 0.92
N ILE A 588 -17.16 15.71 -0.30
CA ILE A 588 -18.36 15.33 -1.05
C ILE A 588 -17.94 14.57 -2.32
N GLU A 589 -18.56 13.42 -2.52
CA GLU A 589 -18.46 12.64 -3.74
C GLU A 589 -19.80 12.73 -4.45
N CYS A 590 -19.82 13.33 -5.64
CA CYS A 590 -20.98 13.34 -6.51
C CYS A 590 -20.71 12.42 -7.69
N SER A 591 -21.63 11.50 -7.98
CA SER A 591 -21.48 10.56 -9.10
C SER A 591 -22.74 10.47 -9.95
N ILE A 592 -22.52 10.09 -11.20
CA ILE A 592 -23.55 9.68 -12.15
C ILE A 592 -23.34 8.19 -12.41
N PRO A 593 -24.32 7.33 -12.10
CA PRO A 593 -24.25 5.91 -12.40
C PRO A 593 -23.92 5.65 -13.88
N SER A 594 -23.14 4.61 -14.15
CA SER A 594 -22.86 4.17 -15.52
C SER A 594 -24.15 3.63 -16.16
N GLU A 595 -24.48 4.06 -17.38
CA GLU A 595 -25.57 3.45 -18.15
C GLU A 595 -25.34 1.94 -18.36
N THR A 596 -24.07 1.56 -18.55
CA THR A 596 -23.66 0.17 -18.65
C THR A 596 -24.03 -0.59 -17.37
N ASP A 597 -23.70 -0.10 -16.17
CA ASP A 597 -23.99 -0.81 -14.91
C ASP A 597 -25.51 -0.95 -14.64
N VAL A 598 -26.32 0.03 -15.08
CA VAL A 598 -27.78 0.02 -14.87
C VAL A 598 -28.50 -0.93 -15.83
N GLU A 599 -28.00 -1.08 -17.08
CA GLU A 599 -28.64 -1.93 -18.11
C GLU A 599 -27.97 -3.30 -18.27
N PHE A 600 -26.78 -3.51 -17.70
CA PHE A 600 -26.01 -4.73 -17.91
C PHE A 600 -26.48 -5.86 -17.00
N THR A 601 -27.26 -6.77 -17.58
CA THR A 601 -27.54 -8.07 -16.97
C THR A 601 -26.67 -9.12 -17.65
N GLU A 602 -25.80 -9.79 -16.89
CA GLU A 602 -25.03 -10.93 -17.39
C GLU A 602 -25.99 -11.98 -17.95
N LYS A 603 -25.70 -12.48 -19.16
CA LYS A 603 -26.54 -13.52 -19.76
C LYS A 603 -26.51 -14.77 -18.90
N ILE A 604 -27.68 -15.24 -18.53
CA ILE A 604 -27.84 -16.53 -17.87
C ILE A 604 -27.65 -17.61 -18.93
N ILE A 605 -26.71 -18.52 -18.70
CA ILE A 605 -26.52 -19.70 -19.52
C ILE A 605 -27.28 -20.88 -18.92
N GLN A 606 -27.82 -21.74 -19.78
CA GLN A 606 -28.55 -22.92 -19.34
C GLN A 606 -27.58 -24.03 -18.92
N CYS A 607 -28.07 -24.90 -18.03
CA CYS A 607 -27.39 -26.15 -17.72
C CYS A 607 -27.29 -27.03 -18.97
N ARG A 608 -26.25 -27.86 -19.05
CA ARG A 608 -26.15 -28.88 -20.10
C ARG A 608 -27.25 -29.94 -19.91
N SER A 609 -27.78 -30.45 -21.02
CA SER A 609 -28.73 -31.57 -21.04
C SER A 609 -28.05 -32.91 -20.75
N GLU A 610 -26.80 -33.08 -21.18
CA GLU A 610 -25.98 -34.27 -20.95
C GLU A 610 -25.10 -34.11 -19.71
N HIS A 611 -24.90 -35.15 -18.90
CA HIS A 611 -24.16 -35.03 -17.63
C HIS A 611 -22.62 -35.00 -17.79
N LYS A 612 -22.10 -35.23 -19.01
CA LYS A 612 -20.64 -35.29 -19.23
C LYS A 612 -20.07 -33.91 -19.59
N ILE A 613 -18.98 -33.52 -18.91
CA ILE A 613 -18.23 -32.30 -19.19
C ILE A 613 -17.12 -32.62 -20.22
N PRO A 614 -17.03 -31.91 -21.36
CA PRO A 614 -15.98 -32.08 -22.36
C PRO A 614 -14.59 -31.92 -21.75
N GLN A 615 -13.76 -32.95 -21.89
CA GLN A 615 -12.36 -32.95 -21.52
C GLN A 615 -11.53 -32.88 -22.81
N ARG A 616 -10.54 -31.98 -22.84
CA ARG A 616 -9.65 -31.79 -24.01
C ARG A 616 -8.31 -32.50 -23.88
N GLY A 617 -8.03 -33.09 -22.72
CA GLY A 617 -6.84 -33.90 -22.50
C GLY A 617 -6.63 -34.19 -21.02
N MET A 618 -5.53 -34.88 -20.74
CA MET A 618 -5.06 -35.16 -19.39
C MET A 618 -3.55 -34.93 -19.35
N VAL A 619 -3.08 -34.28 -18.29
CA VAL A 619 -1.66 -33.93 -18.09
C VAL A 619 -1.24 -34.25 -16.67
N LYS A 620 0.07 -34.42 -16.45
CA LYS A 620 0.62 -34.55 -15.11
C LYS A 620 0.90 -33.15 -14.55
N VAL A 621 0.36 -32.86 -13.38
CA VAL A 621 0.63 -31.64 -12.62
C VAL A 621 1.35 -32.02 -11.34
N PHE A 622 2.47 -31.38 -11.04
CA PHE A 622 3.16 -31.54 -9.76
C PHE A 622 2.67 -30.47 -8.79
N THR A 623 2.15 -30.90 -7.64
CA THR A 623 1.65 -30.02 -6.58
C THR A 623 1.54 -30.79 -5.27
N HIS A 624 1.68 -30.11 -4.14
CA HIS A 624 1.75 -30.73 -2.81
C HIS A 624 2.80 -31.86 -2.71
N GLY A 625 3.95 -31.69 -3.38
CA GLY A 625 5.07 -32.64 -3.36
C GLY A 625 4.83 -33.95 -4.13
N SER A 626 3.79 -34.03 -4.98
CA SER A 626 3.53 -35.24 -5.77
C SER A 626 2.90 -34.95 -7.14
N PHE A 627 2.96 -35.93 -8.05
CA PHE A 627 2.31 -35.84 -9.35
C PHE A 627 0.84 -36.25 -9.29
N HIS A 628 -0.03 -35.44 -9.88
CA HIS A 628 -1.46 -35.68 -10.05
C HIS A 628 -1.83 -35.72 -11.53
N ASN A 629 -2.75 -36.61 -11.91
CA ASN A 629 -3.35 -36.60 -13.24
C ASN A 629 -4.46 -35.54 -13.28
N ALA A 630 -4.25 -34.45 -14.01
CA ALA A 630 -5.17 -33.34 -14.14
C ALA A 630 -5.87 -33.37 -15.50
N SER A 631 -7.21 -33.31 -15.49
CA SER A 631 -8.00 -33.16 -16.71
C SER A 631 -7.96 -31.70 -17.19
N ILE A 632 -7.88 -31.50 -18.51
CA ILE A 632 -7.91 -30.18 -19.14
C ILE A 632 -9.32 -29.87 -19.65
N TYR A 633 -9.82 -28.69 -19.28
CA TYR A 633 -11.11 -28.17 -19.70
C TYR A 633 -10.94 -26.81 -20.40
N LEU A 634 -11.71 -26.59 -21.48
CA LEU A 634 -11.83 -25.27 -22.09
C LEU A 634 -13.00 -24.53 -21.46
N ARG A 635 -12.72 -23.34 -20.93
CA ARG A 635 -13.74 -22.53 -20.22
C ARG A 635 -14.97 -22.22 -21.09
N GLU A 636 -14.79 -22.07 -22.39
CA GLU A 636 -15.87 -21.78 -23.33
C GLU A 636 -16.90 -22.92 -23.47
N GLU A 637 -16.49 -24.14 -23.18
CA GLU A 637 -17.30 -25.37 -23.28
C GLU A 637 -18.04 -25.70 -21.98
N LEU A 638 -17.68 -25.01 -20.91
CA LEU A 638 -18.35 -25.11 -19.63
C LEU A 638 -19.73 -24.43 -19.65
N ARG A 639 -20.67 -25.00 -18.89
CA ARG A 639 -22.08 -24.60 -18.79
C ARG A 639 -22.48 -24.47 -17.33
N ALA A 640 -23.60 -23.80 -17.06
CA ALA A 640 -24.08 -23.61 -15.69
C ALA A 640 -24.27 -24.97 -14.98
N GLY A 641 -23.87 -25.05 -13.71
CA GLY A 641 -23.97 -26.24 -12.87
C GLY A 641 -22.85 -27.26 -13.06
N ASP A 642 -21.92 -27.06 -14.01
CA ASP A 642 -20.75 -27.92 -14.14
C ASP A 642 -19.89 -27.84 -12.88
N CYS A 643 -19.56 -29.00 -12.31
CA CYS A 643 -18.69 -29.12 -11.15
C CYS A 643 -17.45 -29.95 -11.50
N ILE A 644 -16.27 -29.37 -11.28
CA ILE A 644 -14.97 -29.97 -11.63
C ILE A 644 -14.16 -30.10 -10.34
N GLN A 645 -13.86 -31.33 -9.93
CA GLN A 645 -12.98 -31.60 -8.79
C GLN A 645 -11.50 -31.48 -9.18
N GLY A 646 -10.69 -30.97 -8.26
CA GLY A 646 -9.23 -30.92 -8.39
C GLY A 646 -8.59 -32.31 -8.25
N CYS A 647 -7.44 -32.59 -8.87
CA CYS A 647 -6.61 -31.68 -9.65
C CYS A 647 -7.14 -31.48 -11.09
N ALA A 648 -7.28 -30.24 -11.54
CA ALA A 648 -7.76 -29.92 -12.89
C ALA A 648 -7.16 -28.60 -13.43
N VAL A 649 -7.06 -28.51 -14.77
CA VAL A 649 -6.61 -27.31 -15.49
C VAL A 649 -7.77 -26.78 -16.32
N ILE A 650 -8.19 -25.54 -16.05
CA ILE A 650 -9.23 -24.85 -16.83
C ILE A 650 -8.55 -23.70 -17.57
N THR A 651 -8.61 -23.70 -18.90
CA THR A 651 -7.94 -22.68 -19.72
C THR A 651 -8.93 -21.93 -20.60
N ASP A 652 -8.64 -20.65 -20.83
CA ASP A 652 -9.32 -19.80 -21.79
C ASP A 652 -8.30 -18.98 -22.60
N ASN A 653 -8.77 -18.08 -23.46
CA ASN A 653 -7.89 -17.32 -24.36
C ASN A 653 -6.96 -16.34 -23.63
N HIS A 654 -7.24 -16.01 -22.37
CA HIS A 654 -6.57 -14.94 -21.62
C HIS A 654 -5.96 -15.40 -20.29
N ALA A 655 -6.34 -16.57 -19.78
CA ALA A 655 -5.88 -17.09 -18.48
C ALA A 655 -5.95 -18.61 -18.37
N THR A 656 -5.17 -19.13 -17.41
CA THR A 656 -5.21 -20.52 -16.97
C THR A 656 -5.54 -20.56 -15.48
N THR A 657 -6.51 -21.38 -15.08
CA THR A 657 -6.94 -21.61 -13.71
C THR A 657 -6.59 -23.03 -13.29
N ILE A 658 -5.90 -23.17 -12.15
CA ILE A 658 -5.60 -24.46 -11.54
C ILE A 658 -6.57 -24.71 -10.40
N VAL A 659 -7.27 -25.84 -10.45
CA VAL A 659 -8.09 -26.34 -9.35
C VAL A 659 -7.22 -27.35 -8.59
N GLU A 660 -6.63 -26.91 -7.47
CA GLU A 660 -5.73 -27.75 -6.66
C GLU A 660 -6.46 -28.92 -6.00
N PRO A 661 -5.76 -29.99 -5.58
CA PRO A 661 -6.35 -31.07 -4.77
C PRO A 661 -7.13 -30.54 -3.55
N GLY A 662 -8.32 -31.09 -3.32
CA GLY A 662 -9.22 -30.66 -2.22
C GLY A 662 -10.08 -29.43 -2.53
N TRP A 663 -9.94 -28.85 -3.72
CA TRP A 663 -10.80 -27.80 -4.28
C TRP A 663 -11.70 -28.33 -5.38
N GLN A 664 -12.88 -27.73 -5.53
CA GLN A 664 -13.76 -27.95 -6.68
C GLN A 664 -14.15 -26.61 -7.31
N ALA A 665 -14.37 -26.58 -8.62
CA ALA A 665 -14.85 -25.43 -9.37
C ALA A 665 -16.28 -25.66 -9.85
N GLU A 666 -17.20 -24.78 -9.48
CA GLU A 666 -18.58 -24.74 -9.98
C GLU A 666 -18.75 -23.58 -10.96
N VAL A 667 -19.43 -23.84 -12.09
CA VAL A 667 -19.79 -22.80 -13.06
C VAL A 667 -21.17 -22.26 -12.72
N THR A 668 -21.24 -20.99 -12.32
CA THR A 668 -22.51 -20.35 -11.95
C THR A 668 -23.40 -20.10 -13.18
N PRO A 669 -24.71 -19.79 -13.00
CA PRO A 669 -25.59 -19.38 -14.09
C PRO A 669 -25.08 -18.19 -14.92
N LYS A 670 -24.17 -17.39 -14.34
CA LYS A 670 -23.53 -16.22 -14.97
C LYS A 670 -22.15 -16.54 -15.55
N LYS A 671 -21.78 -17.82 -15.63
CA LYS A 671 -20.48 -18.35 -16.13
C LYS A 671 -19.26 -17.98 -15.27
N HIS A 672 -19.48 -17.46 -14.06
CA HIS A 672 -18.39 -17.30 -13.09
C HIS A 672 -17.89 -18.69 -12.68
N LEU A 673 -16.59 -18.83 -12.40
CA LEU A 673 -16.08 -20.00 -11.70
C LEU A 673 -16.07 -19.67 -10.21
N LEU A 674 -16.86 -20.40 -9.43
CA LEU A 674 -16.84 -20.37 -7.98
C LEU A 674 -16.08 -21.60 -7.51
N LEU A 675 -14.86 -21.39 -7.03
CA LEU A 675 -14.05 -22.45 -6.46
C LEU A 675 -14.31 -22.51 -4.96
N THR A 676 -14.59 -23.71 -4.46
CA THR A 676 -14.84 -23.96 -3.04
C THR A 676 -13.94 -25.07 -2.54
N ARG A 677 -13.36 -24.87 -1.36
CA ARG A 677 -12.62 -25.91 -0.68
C ARG A 677 -13.60 -26.92 -0.08
N TYR A 678 -13.58 -28.16 -0.56
CA TYR A 678 -14.49 -29.22 -0.07
C TYR A 678 -13.80 -30.19 0.89
N GLN A 679 -12.47 -30.23 0.90
CA GLN A 679 -11.67 -31.00 1.84
C GLN A 679 -10.93 -30.07 2.80
N THR A 680 -11.20 -30.18 4.10
CA THR A 680 -10.53 -29.39 5.13
C THR A 680 -9.02 -29.49 4.98
N LEU A 681 -8.34 -28.34 5.04
CA LEU A 681 -6.89 -28.31 4.98
C LEU A 681 -6.37 -29.05 6.22
N ALA A 682 -5.54 -30.08 6.01
CA ALA A 682 -4.87 -30.72 7.13
C ALA A 682 -3.98 -29.64 7.78
N THR A 683 -4.33 -29.19 8.98
CA THR A 683 -3.43 -28.34 9.76
C THR A 683 -2.15 -29.14 9.99
N LYS A 684 -1.08 -28.79 9.28
CA LYS A 684 0.26 -29.23 9.66
C LYS A 684 0.45 -28.79 11.11
N LYS A 685 0.53 -29.75 12.03
CA LYS A 685 0.97 -29.45 13.40
C LYS A 685 2.38 -28.90 13.27
N VAL A 686 2.54 -27.62 13.58
CA VAL A 686 3.86 -27.02 13.70
C VAL A 686 4.51 -27.65 14.91
N ASP A 687 5.66 -28.27 14.70
CA ASP A 687 6.45 -28.87 15.78
C ASP A 687 7.33 -27.79 16.45
N ILE A 688 7.81 -28.07 17.66
CA ILE A 688 8.74 -27.21 18.40
C ILE A 688 10.16 -27.21 17.81
N ASN A 689 10.48 -28.19 16.97
CA ASN A 689 11.76 -28.29 16.28
C ASN A 689 11.90 -27.20 15.19
N VAL A 690 13.13 -26.75 14.95
CA VAL A 690 13.40 -25.70 13.96
C VAL A 690 13.10 -26.19 12.54
N ASP A 691 12.10 -25.59 11.91
CA ASP A 691 11.82 -25.69 10.48
C ASP A 691 12.23 -24.35 9.83
N PRO A 692 13.17 -24.33 8.87
CA PRO A 692 13.63 -23.09 8.23
C PRO A 692 12.52 -22.24 7.60
N ALA A 693 11.47 -22.86 7.05
CA ALA A 693 10.34 -22.14 6.49
C ALA A 693 9.48 -21.54 7.60
N MET A 694 9.21 -22.31 8.66
CA MET A 694 8.47 -21.80 9.81
C MET A 694 9.24 -20.75 10.61
N LEU A 695 10.57 -20.83 10.64
CA LEU A 695 11.44 -19.83 11.27
C LEU A 695 11.24 -18.47 10.61
N GLU A 696 11.24 -18.44 9.28
CA GLU A 696 10.98 -17.23 8.51
C GLU A 696 9.53 -16.73 8.72
N VAL A 697 8.55 -17.64 8.79
CA VAL A 697 7.15 -17.28 9.09
C VAL A 697 7.02 -16.63 10.47
N PHE A 698 7.61 -17.22 11.51
CA PHE A 698 7.53 -16.68 12.87
C PHE A 698 8.31 -15.37 13.01
N ASN A 699 9.51 -15.28 12.42
CA ASN A 699 10.29 -14.04 12.37
C ASN A 699 9.45 -12.89 11.77
N ASN A 700 8.84 -13.13 10.60
CA ASN A 700 7.97 -12.16 9.96
C ASN A 700 6.74 -11.84 10.82
N ARG A 701 6.14 -12.81 11.52
CA ARG A 701 4.98 -12.56 12.40
C ARG A 701 5.35 -11.70 13.61
N PHE A 702 6.45 -11.98 14.30
CA PHE A 702 6.90 -11.16 15.42
C PHE A 702 7.26 -9.73 14.99
N MET A 703 7.97 -9.59 13.86
CA MET A 703 8.26 -8.28 13.27
C MET A 703 6.98 -7.50 12.94
N ASN A 704 6.01 -8.16 12.31
CA ASN A 704 4.70 -7.56 11.99
C ASN A 704 3.94 -7.09 13.24
N ILE A 705 4.02 -7.82 14.36
CA ILE A 705 3.38 -7.39 15.61
C ILE A 705 4.04 -6.10 16.12
N ALA A 706 5.38 -6.03 16.13
CA ALA A 706 6.10 -4.83 16.55
C ALA A 706 5.80 -3.62 15.64
N GLU A 707 5.72 -3.81 14.32
CA GLU A 707 5.33 -2.77 13.36
C GLU A 707 3.89 -2.28 13.59
N GLN A 708 2.94 -3.19 13.89
CA GLN A 708 1.57 -2.81 14.20
C GLN A 708 1.47 -1.96 15.47
N MET A 709 2.26 -2.30 16.50
CA MET A 709 2.38 -1.46 17.69
C MET A 709 2.88 -0.06 17.31
N GLY A 710 3.94 0.01 16.49
CA GLY A 710 4.51 1.28 16.03
C GLY A 710 3.52 2.13 15.24
N GLU A 711 2.72 1.53 14.37
CA GLU A 711 1.69 2.26 13.61
C GLU A 711 0.57 2.79 14.50
N VAL A 712 0.19 2.07 15.56
CA VAL A 712 -0.75 2.56 16.58
C VAL A 712 -0.15 3.74 17.33
N LEU A 713 1.12 3.65 17.75
CA LEU A 713 1.84 4.72 18.44
C LEU A 713 1.87 5.99 17.57
N ARG A 714 2.36 5.86 16.33
CA ARG A 714 2.44 6.96 15.37
C ARG A 714 1.10 7.66 15.15
N LYS A 715 0.01 6.90 15.01
CA LYS A 715 -1.33 7.45 14.76
C LYS A 715 -1.95 8.11 15.99
N THR A 716 -1.62 7.65 17.18
CA THR A 716 -2.31 8.11 18.41
C THR A 716 -1.53 9.17 19.18
N ALA A 717 -0.22 9.31 18.89
CA ALA A 717 0.63 10.34 19.47
C ALA A 717 0.19 11.77 19.13
N SER A 718 0.53 12.69 20.03
CA SER A 718 0.27 14.12 19.97
C SER A 718 1.50 14.91 19.52
N SER A 719 2.70 14.50 19.94
CA SER A 719 3.95 15.17 19.58
C SER A 719 4.39 14.90 18.13
N VAL A 720 5.04 15.92 17.54
CA VAL A 720 5.60 15.84 16.18
C VAL A 720 6.74 14.82 16.10
N ASN A 721 7.53 14.67 17.17
CA ASN A 721 8.64 13.73 17.23
C ASN A 721 8.17 12.28 17.02
N ILE A 722 7.11 11.86 17.72
CA ILE A 722 6.57 10.51 17.56
C ILE A 722 5.73 10.40 16.27
N LYS A 723 4.81 11.33 16.01
CA LYS A 723 3.80 11.16 14.94
C LYS A 723 4.32 11.43 13.52
N GLU A 724 5.30 12.33 13.35
CA GLU A 724 5.84 12.73 12.04
C GLU A 724 7.31 12.33 11.86
N ARG A 725 8.18 12.59 12.85
CA ARG A 725 9.61 12.23 12.75
C ARG A 725 9.88 10.74 12.97
N LEU A 726 8.92 10.01 13.52
CA LEU A 726 8.99 8.58 13.82
C LEU A 726 10.08 8.23 14.84
N ASP A 727 10.30 9.12 15.80
CA ASP A 727 11.31 8.97 16.84
C ASP A 727 10.76 8.13 18.01
N PHE A 728 10.53 6.85 17.75
CA PHE A 728 10.01 5.87 18.69
C PHE A 728 10.42 4.46 18.27
N SER A 729 10.39 3.46 19.15
CA SER A 729 10.55 2.04 18.78
C SER A 729 9.54 1.18 19.55
N CYS A 730 9.02 0.14 18.91
CA CYS A 730 8.17 -0.86 19.56
C CYS A 730 8.84 -2.22 19.47
N ALA A 731 8.73 -3.02 20.53
CA ALA A 731 9.44 -4.28 20.64
C ALA A 731 8.65 -5.33 21.44
N ILE A 732 8.95 -6.59 21.14
CA ILE A 732 8.42 -7.79 21.78
C ILE A 732 9.57 -8.52 22.46
N PHE A 733 9.29 -9.01 23.66
CA PHE A 733 10.24 -9.71 24.48
C PHE A 733 9.64 -11.03 24.95
N ASP A 734 10.50 -12.02 25.18
CA ASP A 734 10.08 -13.24 25.88
C ASP A 734 9.80 -12.98 27.37
N ASP A 735 9.44 -14.03 28.10
CA ASP A 735 9.14 -13.98 29.53
C ASP A 735 10.35 -13.61 30.42
N HIS A 736 11.57 -13.69 29.88
CA HIS A 736 12.80 -13.26 30.53
C HIS A 736 13.19 -11.81 30.21
N GLY A 737 12.47 -11.16 29.30
CA GLY A 737 12.76 -9.79 28.85
C GLY A 737 13.84 -9.70 27.78
N GLU A 738 14.17 -10.82 27.11
CA GLU A 738 15.09 -10.81 25.97
C GLU A 738 14.36 -10.35 24.71
N LEU A 739 15.06 -9.54 23.89
CA LEU A 739 14.48 -9.00 22.67
C LEU A 739 14.25 -10.11 21.63
N VAL A 740 13.01 -10.22 21.14
CA VAL A 740 12.64 -11.16 20.07
C VAL A 740 12.50 -10.45 18.73
N ALA A 741 11.78 -9.33 18.72
CA ALA A 741 11.55 -8.53 17.51
C ALA A 741 11.29 -7.06 17.86
N ASN A 742 11.64 -6.16 16.95
CA ASN A 742 11.43 -4.73 17.10
C ASN A 742 11.08 -4.07 15.76
N ALA A 743 10.23 -3.06 15.79
CA ALA A 743 9.97 -2.23 14.62
C ALA A 743 11.23 -1.40 14.28
N PRO A 744 11.62 -1.31 12.99
CA PRO A 744 12.80 -0.57 12.57
C PRO A 744 12.49 0.93 12.46
N HIS A 745 12.69 1.67 13.55
CA HIS A 745 12.46 3.11 13.58
C HIS A 745 13.71 3.89 14.01
N ILE A 746 14.31 3.57 15.16
CA ILE A 746 15.53 4.25 15.63
C ILE A 746 16.55 3.22 16.15
N PRO A 747 17.73 3.11 15.52
CA PRO A 747 18.77 2.14 15.89
C PRO A 747 19.21 2.20 17.35
N VAL A 748 19.29 3.40 17.94
CA VAL A 748 19.78 3.60 19.31
C VAL A 748 18.88 2.93 20.37
N HIS A 749 17.59 2.74 20.06
CA HIS A 749 16.65 2.08 20.95
C HIS A 749 16.89 0.56 21.03
N LEU A 750 17.39 -0.04 19.94
CA LEU A 750 17.25 -1.49 19.72
C LEU A 750 18.04 -2.32 20.73
N GLY A 751 19.29 -1.94 20.99
CA GLY A 751 20.14 -2.68 21.92
C GLY A 751 19.81 -2.44 23.40
N SER A 752 19.14 -1.34 23.73
CA SER A 752 19.01 -0.88 25.13
C SER A 752 17.65 -1.20 25.76
N MET A 753 16.59 -1.43 24.96
CA MET A 753 15.25 -1.72 25.49
C MET A 753 15.17 -3.03 26.29
N SER A 754 15.95 -4.07 25.96
CA SER A 754 15.96 -5.32 26.75
C SER A 754 16.44 -5.07 28.18
N GLU A 755 17.45 -4.22 28.36
CA GLU A 755 17.93 -3.82 29.69
C GLU A 755 16.88 -3.03 30.48
N SER A 756 16.07 -2.18 29.81
CA SER A 756 14.93 -1.51 30.45
C SER A 756 13.89 -2.52 30.94
N VAL A 757 13.55 -3.52 30.12
CA VAL A 757 12.59 -4.56 30.48
C VAL A 757 13.10 -5.39 31.67
N LYS A 758 14.34 -5.85 31.61
CA LYS A 758 14.99 -6.61 32.69
C LYS A 758 15.07 -5.81 33.99
N SER A 759 15.38 -4.51 33.91
CA SER A 759 15.41 -3.61 35.08
C SER A 759 14.03 -3.48 35.73
N ILE A 760 12.96 -3.32 34.95
CA ILE A 760 11.59 -3.30 35.46
C ILE A 760 11.20 -4.62 36.12
N LEU A 761 11.51 -5.77 35.49
CA LEU A 761 11.25 -7.08 36.09
C LEU A 761 12.00 -7.27 37.41
N LYS A 762 13.28 -6.88 37.47
CA LYS A 762 14.10 -6.96 38.68
C LYS A 762 13.62 -6.03 39.80
N SER A 763 13.14 -4.84 39.44
CA SER A 763 12.70 -3.82 40.39
C SER A 763 11.29 -4.06 40.96
N ASN A 764 10.48 -4.91 40.31
CA ASN A 764 9.09 -5.17 40.69
C ASN A 764 8.90 -6.65 41.03
N GLN A 765 8.88 -6.99 42.33
CA GLN A 765 8.71 -8.37 42.80
C GLN A 765 7.39 -9.03 42.40
N LYS A 766 6.34 -8.23 42.14
CA LYS A 766 5.03 -8.69 41.65
C LYS A 766 4.56 -7.74 40.56
N VAL A 767 4.30 -8.30 39.39
CA VAL A 767 3.65 -7.62 38.26
C VAL A 767 2.28 -8.24 38.05
N HIS A 768 1.28 -7.44 37.66
CA HIS A 768 -0.08 -7.90 37.43
C HIS A 768 -0.51 -7.72 35.97
N PRO A 769 -1.51 -8.48 35.51
CA PRO A 769 -2.14 -8.23 34.21
C PRO A 769 -2.62 -6.77 34.11
N ASN A 770 -2.39 -6.14 32.96
CA ASN A 770 -2.72 -4.74 32.67
C ASN A 770 -1.96 -3.68 33.48
N ASP A 771 -0.85 -4.04 34.14
CA ASP A 771 0.11 -3.05 34.62
C ASP A 771 0.89 -2.41 33.45
N VAL A 772 1.31 -1.17 33.62
CA VAL A 772 2.27 -0.52 32.70
C VAL A 772 3.30 0.24 33.52
N TYR A 773 4.57 0.04 33.20
CA TYR A 773 5.72 0.68 33.87
C TYR A 773 6.46 1.61 32.92
N ALA A 774 7.03 2.69 33.43
CA ALA A 774 7.83 3.66 32.70
C ALA A 774 9.27 3.74 33.20
N LEU A 775 10.20 3.94 32.28
CA LEU A 775 11.63 4.11 32.53
C LEU A 775 12.27 4.95 31.41
N ASN A 776 13.11 5.93 31.78
CA ASN A 776 14.01 6.64 30.86
C ASN A 776 15.45 6.73 31.35
N ALA A 777 15.74 6.23 32.57
CA ALA A 777 17.06 6.31 33.17
C ALA A 777 18.13 5.63 32.29
N PRO A 778 19.15 6.37 31.81
CA PRO A 778 20.18 5.80 30.94
C PRO A 778 20.95 4.64 31.57
N TYR A 779 21.10 4.68 32.90
CA TYR A 779 21.75 3.64 33.69
C TYR A 779 21.01 2.30 33.71
N HIS A 780 19.75 2.28 33.28
CA HIS A 780 18.87 1.11 33.27
C HIS A 780 18.30 0.83 31.88
N GLY A 781 19.10 1.07 30.84
CA GLY A 781 18.72 0.82 29.44
C GLY A 781 17.94 1.96 28.79
N GLY A 782 17.72 3.09 29.46
CA GLY A 782 17.32 4.32 28.79
C GLY A 782 18.40 4.82 27.82
N THR A 783 18.05 5.64 26.84
CA THR A 783 18.99 6.25 25.90
C THR A 783 19.36 7.66 26.32
N HIS A 784 18.35 8.48 26.52
CA HIS A 784 18.43 9.80 27.16
C HIS A 784 17.06 10.14 27.77
N LEU A 785 16.95 11.20 28.58
CA LEU A 785 15.72 11.46 29.32
C LEU A 785 14.45 11.68 28.47
N PRO A 786 14.50 12.33 27.29
CA PRO A 786 13.33 12.43 26.44
C PRO A 786 12.77 11.08 25.93
N ASP A 787 13.59 10.02 25.93
CA ASP A 787 13.20 8.69 25.45
C ASP A 787 12.61 7.87 26.59
N ILE A 788 11.29 7.81 26.66
CA ILE A 788 10.59 7.11 27.73
C ILE A 788 10.10 5.76 27.22
N THR A 789 10.50 4.69 27.91
CA THR A 789 10.10 3.32 27.61
C THR A 789 8.93 2.92 28.48
N LEU A 790 7.78 2.58 27.87
CA LEU A 790 6.65 1.96 28.54
C LEU A 790 6.66 0.45 28.32
N ILE A 791 6.57 -0.32 29.40
CA ILE A 791 6.68 -1.78 29.42
C ILE A 791 5.39 -2.36 29.98
N THR A 792 4.82 -3.33 29.26
CA THR A 792 3.57 -4.00 29.61
C THR A 792 3.77 -5.52 29.64
N PRO A 793 3.54 -6.18 30.79
CA PRO A 793 3.59 -7.63 30.89
C PRO A 793 2.36 -8.28 30.24
N VAL A 794 2.56 -9.40 29.53
CA VAL A 794 1.50 -10.17 28.86
C VAL A 794 1.26 -11.45 29.63
N PHE A 795 0.02 -11.71 30.00
CA PHE A 795 -0.37 -12.90 30.79
C PHE A 795 -1.26 -13.84 29.99
N ASN A 796 -1.35 -15.10 30.44
CA ASN A 796 -2.38 -16.04 29.99
C ASN A 796 -3.80 -15.52 30.28
N LYS A 797 -4.81 -16.18 29.69
CA LYS A 797 -6.22 -15.79 29.85
C LYS A 797 -6.67 -15.77 31.32
N GLU A 798 -6.09 -16.63 32.14
CA GLU A 798 -6.38 -16.73 33.57
C GLU A 798 -5.67 -15.64 34.40
N GLY A 799 -4.70 -14.92 33.82
CA GLY A 799 -3.97 -13.84 34.49
C GLY A 799 -2.94 -14.33 35.52
N THR A 800 -2.52 -15.59 35.46
CA THR A 800 -1.68 -16.26 36.48
C THR A 800 -0.22 -16.41 36.07
N HIS A 801 0.07 -16.51 34.77
CA HIS A 801 1.42 -16.74 34.25
C HIS A 801 1.82 -15.64 33.27
N LEU A 802 2.99 -15.04 33.52
CA LEU A 802 3.64 -14.14 32.58
C LEU A 802 4.08 -14.97 31.37
N LEU A 803 3.66 -14.56 30.18
CA LEU A 803 3.98 -15.23 28.92
C LEU A 803 5.04 -14.50 28.12
N PHE A 804 4.96 -13.16 28.10
CA PHE A 804 5.78 -12.27 27.27
C PHE A 804 5.84 -10.88 27.91
N LEU A 805 6.68 -9.99 27.35
CA LEU A 805 6.56 -8.55 27.56
C LEU A 805 6.50 -7.81 26.23
N VAL A 806 5.86 -6.65 26.24
CA VAL A 806 5.88 -5.71 25.11
C VAL A 806 6.35 -4.35 25.60
N GLY A 807 7.08 -3.63 24.74
CA GLY A 807 7.64 -2.34 25.06
C GLY A 807 7.46 -1.33 23.93
N SER A 808 7.24 -0.07 24.31
CA SER A 808 7.30 1.06 23.38
C SER A 808 8.15 2.18 23.98
N ARG A 809 9.14 2.64 23.24
CA ARG A 809 9.97 3.81 23.58
C ARG A 809 9.57 4.96 22.67
N GLY A 810 9.29 6.13 23.21
CA GLY A 810 8.95 7.31 22.42
C GLY A 810 9.76 8.52 22.88
N HIS A 811 10.21 9.32 21.93
CA HIS A 811 10.92 10.57 22.20
C HIS A 811 9.91 11.70 22.45
N HIS A 812 9.82 12.14 23.70
CA HIS A 812 8.97 13.25 24.10
C HIS A 812 9.63 14.59 23.75
N ALA A 813 8.86 15.52 23.19
CA ALA A 813 9.39 16.81 22.76
C ALA A 813 9.95 17.69 23.90
N ASP A 814 9.52 17.45 25.14
CA ASP A 814 10.04 18.08 26.35
C ASP A 814 9.64 17.21 27.54
N ILE A 815 10.58 16.94 28.45
CA ILE A 815 10.35 16.26 29.74
C ILE A 815 10.94 17.09 30.90
N GLY A 816 11.01 18.41 30.72
CA GLY A 816 11.60 19.35 31.67
C GLY A 816 13.06 19.70 31.37
N GLY A 817 13.83 19.96 32.42
CA GLY A 817 15.23 20.39 32.29
C GLY A 817 15.40 21.90 32.10
N ILE A 818 16.63 22.37 32.01
CA ILE A 818 16.96 23.81 32.02
C ILE A 818 16.68 24.51 30.68
N THR A 819 16.58 23.77 29.58
CA THR A 819 16.24 24.30 28.25
C THR A 819 15.01 23.60 27.66
N PRO A 820 14.19 24.29 26.85
CA PRO A 820 13.12 23.64 26.09
C PRO A 820 13.70 22.56 25.17
N GLY A 821 13.02 21.41 25.10
CA GLY A 821 13.49 20.28 24.29
C GLY A 821 14.23 19.22 25.10
N SER A 822 14.64 19.53 26.34
CA SER A 822 15.32 18.57 27.24
C SER A 822 16.64 18.02 26.68
N ILE A 823 17.32 18.82 25.85
CA ILE A 823 18.66 18.54 25.30
C ILE A 823 19.56 19.78 25.48
N PRO A 824 19.81 20.22 26.73
CA PRO A 824 20.75 21.32 27.00
C PRO A 824 22.19 20.93 26.64
N ALA A 825 22.88 21.79 25.88
CA ALA A 825 24.28 21.57 25.51
C ALA A 825 25.26 21.77 26.69
N GLU A 826 24.83 22.44 27.76
CA GLU A 826 25.68 22.88 28.88
C GLU A 826 25.37 22.18 30.21
N SER A 827 24.61 21.07 30.19
CA SER A 827 24.31 20.30 31.41
C SER A 827 25.58 19.77 32.09
N ARG A 828 25.58 19.81 33.42
CA ARG A 828 26.62 19.25 34.30
C ARG A 828 26.12 18.07 35.12
N VAL A 829 24.81 18.00 35.37
CA VAL A 829 24.15 16.88 36.06
C VAL A 829 22.89 16.47 35.31
N ILE A 830 22.51 15.18 35.40
CA ILE A 830 21.43 14.62 34.58
C ILE A 830 20.07 15.26 34.86
N GLU A 831 19.81 15.74 36.07
CA GLU A 831 18.56 16.41 36.41
C GLU A 831 18.37 17.73 35.62
N GLU A 832 19.45 18.36 35.17
CA GLU A 832 19.37 19.56 34.32
C GLU A 832 18.84 19.24 32.92
N GLU A 833 18.90 17.97 32.49
CA GLU A 833 18.38 17.51 31.22
C GLU A 833 16.87 17.22 31.27
N GLY A 834 16.28 16.99 32.44
CA GLY A 834 14.87 16.65 32.56
C GLY A 834 14.52 15.75 33.74
N ILE A 835 13.31 15.20 33.69
CA ILE A 835 12.80 14.28 34.72
C ILE A 835 13.40 12.89 34.52
N LEU A 836 14.14 12.42 35.52
CA LEU A 836 14.69 11.07 35.58
C LEU A 836 13.67 10.07 36.16
N ILE A 837 13.35 9.02 35.41
CA ILE A 837 12.39 7.97 35.73
C ILE A 837 13.11 6.61 35.76
N ASN A 838 13.31 6.08 36.96
CA ASN A 838 13.94 4.77 37.17
C ASN A 838 12.94 3.60 37.04
N ASN A 839 11.81 3.71 37.72
CA ASN A 839 10.71 2.74 37.68
C ASN A 839 9.45 3.46 38.18
N PHE A 840 8.49 3.68 37.28
CA PHE A 840 7.24 4.34 37.64
C PHE A 840 6.05 3.56 37.09
N LYS A 841 5.11 3.18 37.95
CA LYS A 841 3.88 2.52 37.51
C LYS A 841 2.95 3.58 36.90
N MET A 842 2.72 3.49 35.60
CA MET A 842 1.83 4.36 34.81
C MET A 842 0.38 3.88 34.86
N MET A 843 0.19 2.56 34.90
CA MET A 843 -1.12 1.91 34.97
C MET A 843 -1.06 0.77 35.98
N ASP A 844 -2.09 0.71 36.82
CA ASP A 844 -2.24 -0.34 37.84
C ASP A 844 -3.49 -1.17 37.54
N GLN A 845 -3.28 -2.41 37.10
CA GLN A 845 -4.36 -3.33 36.74
C GLN A 845 -5.45 -2.68 35.85
N GLY A 846 -5.02 -1.97 34.80
CA GLY A 846 -5.92 -1.29 33.85
C GLY A 846 -6.34 0.13 34.24
N HIS A 847 -5.99 0.63 35.43
CA HIS A 847 -6.31 1.99 35.88
C HIS A 847 -5.16 2.95 35.58
N PHE A 848 -5.39 3.91 34.68
CA PHE A 848 -4.41 4.93 34.32
C PHE A 848 -4.17 5.94 35.45
N LEU A 849 -2.94 6.05 35.94
CA LEU A 849 -2.59 6.83 37.14
C LEU A 849 -2.34 8.31 36.82
N GLU A 850 -3.27 8.96 36.12
CA GLU A 850 -3.11 10.31 35.55
C GLU A 850 -2.65 11.37 36.57
N LYS A 851 -3.22 11.35 37.78
CA LYS A 851 -2.85 12.30 38.84
C LYS A 851 -1.39 12.13 39.27
N ALA A 852 -0.94 10.90 39.46
CA ALA A 852 0.44 10.62 39.87
C ALA A 852 1.44 10.98 38.76
N ILE A 853 1.06 10.73 37.50
CA ILE A 853 1.85 11.13 36.33
C ILE A 853 1.96 12.65 36.25
N LEU A 854 0.86 13.38 36.47
CA LEU A 854 0.89 14.84 36.46
C LEU A 854 1.82 15.38 37.55
N THR A 855 1.72 14.86 38.78
CA THR A 855 2.64 15.17 39.89
C THR A 855 4.10 14.94 39.49
N LEU A 856 4.43 13.77 38.91
CA LEU A 856 5.78 13.46 38.42
C LEU A 856 6.29 14.52 37.42
N LEU A 857 5.42 14.99 36.52
CA LEU A 857 5.75 15.95 35.48
C LEU A 857 5.86 17.40 35.97
N THR A 858 5.10 17.78 37.00
CA THR A 858 4.97 19.18 37.43
C THR A 858 5.74 19.52 38.69
N GLU A 859 6.07 18.54 39.54
CA GLU A 859 6.71 18.78 40.84
C GLU A 859 8.22 18.45 40.85
N ALA A 860 8.78 18.05 39.71
CA ALA A 860 10.22 17.88 39.57
C ALA A 860 10.98 19.22 39.66
N ARG A 861 12.28 19.17 40.01
CA ARG A 861 13.14 20.37 40.12
C ARG A 861 13.12 21.24 38.86
N TYR A 862 13.08 20.60 37.69
CA TYR A 862 12.90 21.24 36.39
C TYR A 862 11.70 20.59 35.69
N PRO A 863 10.48 21.13 35.89
CA PRO A 863 9.25 20.48 35.47
C PRO A 863 9.06 20.50 33.95
N ALA A 864 8.28 19.54 33.45
CA ALA A 864 7.90 19.49 32.05
C ALA A 864 7.09 20.72 31.65
N ARG A 865 7.41 21.30 30.50
CA ARG A 865 6.75 22.54 30.03
C ARG A 865 5.38 22.29 29.39
N ASN A 866 5.13 21.07 28.94
CA ASN A 866 3.86 20.68 28.31
C ASN A 866 3.35 19.31 28.80
N PRO A 867 3.05 19.17 30.12
CA PRO A 867 2.71 17.88 30.72
C PRO A 867 1.47 17.23 30.10
N HIS A 868 0.53 18.02 29.55
CA HIS A 868 -0.63 17.50 28.84
C HIS A 868 -0.24 16.76 27.56
N GLN A 869 0.74 17.24 26.79
CA GLN A 869 1.24 16.52 25.62
C GLN A 869 1.97 15.24 26.02
N ASN A 870 2.78 15.27 27.10
CA ASN A 870 3.42 14.06 27.62
C ASN A 870 2.40 12.97 27.98
N ILE A 871 1.33 13.35 28.70
CA ILE A 871 0.25 12.42 29.08
C ILE A 871 -0.43 11.80 27.86
N GLU A 872 -0.68 12.58 26.81
CA GLU A 872 -1.30 12.06 25.58
C GLU A 872 -0.36 11.12 24.81
N ASP A 873 0.95 11.39 24.79
CA ASP A 873 1.94 10.49 24.21
C ASP A 873 2.09 9.19 25.04
N PHE A 874 2.03 9.26 26.37
CA PHE A 874 1.99 8.06 27.22
C PHE A 874 0.76 7.20 26.93
N LYS A 875 -0.42 7.81 26.73
CA LYS A 875 -1.63 7.08 26.33
C LYS A 875 -1.44 6.41 24.96
N ALA A 876 -0.74 7.06 24.03
CA ALA A 876 -0.42 6.49 22.73
C ALA A 876 0.52 5.27 22.84
N GLN A 877 1.55 5.34 23.69
CA GLN A 877 2.45 4.22 23.99
C GLN A 877 1.72 3.05 24.66
N ILE A 878 0.82 3.31 25.61
CA ILE A 878 -0.02 2.29 26.23
C ILE A 878 -0.91 1.60 25.18
N ALA A 879 -1.51 2.37 24.26
CA ALA A 879 -2.32 1.82 23.19
C ALA A 879 -1.51 0.93 22.22
N ALA A 880 -0.28 1.35 21.90
CA ALA A 880 0.64 0.54 21.12
C ALA A 880 0.96 -0.79 21.81
N ASN A 881 1.29 -0.75 23.10
CA ASN A 881 1.54 -1.96 23.90
C ASN A 881 0.30 -2.87 23.96
N ALA A 882 -0.90 -2.31 24.16
CA ALA A 882 -2.15 -3.08 24.15
C ALA A 882 -2.39 -3.80 22.81
N ARG A 883 -2.01 -3.19 21.69
CA ARG A 883 -2.08 -3.86 20.37
C ARG A 883 -1.13 -5.06 20.30
N GLY A 884 0.10 -4.91 20.82
CA GLY A 884 1.08 -5.99 20.90
C GLY A 884 0.60 -7.16 21.77
N VAL A 885 0.04 -6.84 22.94
CA VAL A 885 -0.57 -7.83 23.86
C VAL A 885 -1.62 -8.66 23.13
N GLN A 886 -2.58 -8.01 22.47
CA GLN A 886 -3.65 -8.72 21.76
C GLN A 886 -3.10 -9.62 20.65
N ALA A 887 -2.17 -9.10 19.83
CA ALA A 887 -1.66 -9.85 18.69
C ALA A 887 -0.81 -11.07 19.10
N LEU A 888 -0.09 -11.00 20.23
CA LEU A 888 0.61 -12.15 20.80
C LEU A 888 -0.37 -13.20 21.33
N LEU A 889 -1.45 -12.79 22.00
CA LEU A 889 -2.48 -13.72 22.49
C LEU A 889 -3.22 -14.40 21.32
N ASP A 890 -3.47 -13.69 20.23
CA ASP A 890 -4.05 -14.27 19.01
C ASP A 890 -3.09 -15.30 18.38
N LEU A 891 -1.77 -15.02 18.41
CA LEU A 891 -0.76 -15.95 17.91
C LEU A 891 -0.68 -17.23 18.76
N VAL A 892 -0.74 -17.09 20.10
CA VAL A 892 -0.80 -18.24 21.02
C VAL A 892 -2.08 -19.04 20.81
N ALA A 893 -3.22 -18.39 20.58
CA ALA A 893 -4.47 -19.08 20.27
C ALA A 893 -4.41 -19.87 18.95
N GLN A 894 -3.57 -19.44 18.00
CA GLN A 894 -3.41 -20.09 16.70
C GLN A 894 -2.43 -21.28 16.72
N PHE A 895 -1.26 -21.12 17.36
CA PHE A 895 -0.16 -22.08 17.27
C PHE A 895 0.15 -22.83 18.57
N GLY A 896 -0.43 -22.40 19.69
CA GLY A 896 -0.07 -22.90 21.02
C GLY A 896 1.15 -22.17 21.60
N LEU A 897 1.22 -22.11 22.93
CA LEU A 897 2.26 -21.37 23.64
C LEU A 897 3.66 -21.97 23.41
N ASP A 898 3.79 -23.29 23.53
CA ASP A 898 5.08 -23.99 23.42
C ASP A 898 5.75 -23.75 22.07
N VAL A 899 4.96 -23.76 20.99
CA VAL A 899 5.45 -23.47 19.64
C VAL A 899 5.90 -22.01 19.54
N VAL A 900 5.10 -21.06 20.04
CA VAL A 900 5.46 -19.63 20.00
C VAL A 900 6.77 -19.38 20.74
N HIS A 901 6.92 -19.92 21.97
CA HIS A 901 8.16 -19.80 22.75
C HIS A 901 9.37 -20.45 22.05
N ALA A 902 9.20 -21.66 21.51
CA ALA A 902 10.27 -22.33 20.78
C ALA A 902 10.75 -21.49 19.58
N TYR A 903 9.82 -20.93 18.79
CA TYR A 903 10.19 -20.09 17.64
C TYR A 903 10.73 -18.72 18.03
N MET A 904 10.33 -18.12 19.16
CA MET A 904 11.01 -16.92 19.69
C MET A 904 12.50 -17.20 19.95
N LYS A 905 12.80 -18.35 20.56
CA LYS A 905 14.17 -18.80 20.78
C LYS A 905 14.91 -19.06 19.46
N HIS A 906 14.31 -19.81 18.53
CA HIS A 906 14.95 -20.11 17.24
C HIS A 906 15.28 -18.84 16.44
N VAL A 907 14.42 -17.82 16.48
CA VAL A 907 14.69 -16.52 15.84
C VAL A 907 15.90 -15.84 16.47
N ARG A 908 15.99 -15.83 17.80
CA ARG A 908 17.14 -15.27 18.54
C ARG A 908 18.43 -16.04 18.27
N ASP A 909 18.39 -17.37 18.30
CA ASP A 909 19.54 -18.23 18.03
C ASP A 909 20.06 -18.01 16.60
N ASN A 910 19.16 -17.88 15.62
CA ASN A 910 19.52 -17.56 14.24
C ASN A 910 20.14 -16.15 14.10
N ALA A 911 19.66 -15.16 14.83
CA ALA A 911 20.24 -13.83 14.86
C ALA A 911 21.66 -13.84 15.47
N ALA A 912 21.86 -14.56 16.58
CA ALA A 912 23.17 -14.73 17.20
C ALA A 912 24.18 -15.38 16.25
N LEU A 913 23.79 -16.51 15.63
CA LEU A 913 24.62 -17.20 14.63
C LEU A 913 24.99 -16.30 13.44
N SER A 914 24.06 -15.44 13.01
CA SER A 914 24.32 -14.49 11.92
C SER A 914 25.38 -13.45 12.29
N VAL A 915 25.36 -12.94 13.53
CA VAL A 915 26.36 -12.01 14.05
C VAL A 915 27.71 -12.70 14.26
N GLU A 916 27.72 -13.93 14.79
CA GLU A 916 28.95 -14.72 14.95
C GLU A 916 29.70 -14.91 13.63
N ARG A 917 28.99 -15.31 12.57
CA ARG A 917 29.56 -15.45 11.22
C ARG A 917 30.12 -14.13 10.69
N LEU A 918 29.46 -13.00 10.98
CA LEU A 918 29.97 -11.68 10.59
C LEU A 918 31.28 -11.34 11.31
N LEU A 919 31.37 -11.64 12.62
CA LEU A 919 32.57 -11.37 13.43
C LEU A 919 33.81 -12.13 12.93
N GLU A 920 33.64 -13.33 12.37
CA GLU A 920 34.76 -14.11 11.78
C GLU A 920 35.47 -13.35 10.64
N HIS A 921 34.71 -12.57 9.88
CA HIS A 921 35.17 -11.86 8.68
C HIS A 921 35.57 -10.40 8.95
N LEU A 922 35.20 -9.86 10.12
CA LEU A 922 35.58 -8.52 10.50
C LEU A 922 37.05 -8.48 10.96
N ASN A 923 37.70 -7.33 10.71
CA ASN A 923 39.07 -7.06 11.10
C ASN A 923 39.09 -6.03 12.23
N ASN A 924 40.20 -6.01 12.98
CA ASN A 924 40.47 -4.92 13.90
C ASN A 924 40.55 -3.60 13.12
N GLY A 925 40.21 -2.50 13.78
CA GLY A 925 40.25 -1.19 13.15
C GLY A 925 40.27 -0.06 14.15
N GLU A 926 40.78 1.07 13.72
CA GLU A 926 40.68 2.34 14.44
C GLU A 926 40.00 3.37 13.55
N PHE A 927 39.21 4.24 14.15
CA PHE A 927 38.56 5.34 13.46
C PHE A 927 38.60 6.60 14.32
N THR A 928 38.86 7.73 13.68
CA THR A 928 38.79 9.05 14.31
C THR A 928 37.81 9.92 13.53
N TYR A 929 36.79 10.43 14.22
CA TYR A 929 35.83 11.41 13.71
C TYR A 929 36.10 12.76 14.36
N SER A 930 36.18 13.84 13.59
CA SER A 930 36.28 15.20 14.15
C SER A 930 34.89 15.82 14.24
N LEU A 931 34.53 16.30 15.42
CA LEU A 931 33.32 17.09 15.65
C LEU A 931 33.45 18.49 15.02
N ASP A 932 32.34 19.22 14.94
CA ASP A 932 32.30 20.57 14.34
C ASP A 932 33.21 21.59 15.06
N ASP A 933 33.54 21.35 16.33
CA ASP A 933 34.46 22.15 17.14
C ASP A 933 35.93 21.70 17.03
N GLY A 934 36.21 20.65 16.24
CA GLY A 934 37.52 20.05 16.06
C GLY A 934 37.89 18.96 17.08
N SER A 935 37.02 18.67 18.07
CA SER A 935 37.25 17.62 19.06
C SER A 935 37.21 16.23 18.40
N PRO A 936 38.19 15.33 18.64
CA PRO A 936 38.19 14.00 18.04
C PRO A 936 37.44 12.96 18.88
N ILE A 937 36.50 12.23 18.27
CA ILE A 937 35.98 10.96 18.77
C ILE A 937 36.84 9.84 18.18
N LYS A 938 37.53 9.07 19.03
CA LYS A 938 38.37 7.94 18.62
C LYS A 938 37.77 6.62 19.10
N VAL A 939 37.66 5.66 18.20
CA VAL A 939 37.20 4.30 18.49
C VAL A 939 38.24 3.31 18.00
N VAL A 940 38.63 2.37 18.86
CA VAL A 940 39.44 1.20 18.52
C VAL A 940 38.57 -0.04 18.69
N LEU A 941 38.42 -0.81 17.63
CA LEU A 941 37.72 -2.08 17.60
C LEU A 941 38.74 -3.20 17.52
N THR A 942 38.74 -4.05 18.55
CA THR A 942 39.56 -5.27 18.61
C THR A 942 38.63 -6.48 18.66
N ILE A 943 38.83 -7.41 17.74
CA ILE A 943 38.03 -8.62 17.60
C ILE A 943 38.88 -9.81 18.04
N ASP A 944 38.49 -10.40 19.18
CA ASP A 944 39.09 -11.63 19.67
C ASP A 944 38.42 -12.84 18.99
N LYS A 945 39.08 -13.39 17.97
CA LYS A 945 38.58 -14.55 17.22
C LYS A 945 38.72 -15.88 18.00
N GLN A 946 39.44 -15.89 19.12
CA GLN A 946 39.65 -17.11 19.94
C GLN A 946 38.59 -17.26 21.04
N LYS A 947 38.05 -16.14 21.54
CA LYS A 947 36.84 -16.12 22.38
C LYS A 947 35.60 -16.39 21.51
N LYS A 948 35.37 -17.64 21.14
CA LYS A 948 34.00 -18.07 20.78
C LYS A 948 33.10 -17.71 21.94
N ALA A 949 31.99 -17.02 21.68
CA ALA A 949 31.05 -16.61 22.70
C ALA A 949 30.58 -17.86 23.46
N GLY A 950 31.07 -18.01 24.69
CA GLY A 950 30.47 -18.91 25.64
C GLY A 950 29.07 -18.40 25.91
N THR A 951 28.08 -19.27 25.66
CA THR A 951 26.72 -19.15 26.17
C THR A 951 26.70 -18.54 27.56
N ASN A 952 26.07 -17.36 27.68
CA ASN A 952 25.48 -16.88 28.92
C ASN A 952 23.97 -16.89 28.75
#